data_AF-A0A2E6VSE3-F1
#
_entry.id   AF-A0A2E6VSE3-F1
#
_cell.length_a   1.000
_cell.length_b   1.000
_cell.length_c   1.000
_cell.angle_alpha   90.00
_cell.angle_beta   90.00
_cell.angle_gamma   90.00
#
_symmetry.space_group_name_H-M   'P 1'
#
loop_
_entity.id
_entity.type
_entity.pdbx_description
1 polymer ?
#
loop_
_entity_poly.entity_id
_entity_poly.type
_entity_poly.pdbx_seq_one_letter_code
_entity_poly.pdbx_strand_id
1 'polypeptide(L)'
;MPNQESEHKKAAYQADITYGQNNEFGFDYLRDNMKFALTDYAQRGQAFCIVDEVDSILIDEARTPLIISGPTDDRSEGYHRTAKLIPQLRKDEHYVVDEKGRTVLLTEEGVERSESLFEIDNLYDPVNIEILHHINQALRGQTMFKRDRDYVVEGGEVVIVDEHTGRLMHGRRWSDGLHQAIEAKENVRVQKENQTLATVTFQNYFRGYTKLSGMTGTADTEAEEFAKIYNLDVVVIPTNKPVIRRDDNDLIYKTDKEKYMAIVDDIETTHNKGQPVLVGTVSVEKSEVLSTGLKRKGIAHHILNAKRHRDEASIVAQAGKLGSVTIATNMAGRGTDILLGGNPEHLSRQEVARRMGHLDEQVAEFGWLTGDRELINTERMAQNDAKDLKFMIAHEQVWQAEQERLQEEAAKKGDDFVMPDGPGSMEDVQRAIFEDRKAYYDQALAYYDEVLPQFEKSCSEEKQKVLDAGGLHIVGTERHESRRIDNQLRGRAGRQGDPGSSSFYLSLQDDLMRIFGSEKMIGVMERLGMEDGIPIEHKWVNKSIANAQKRVEGIHFDSRKNVIEYDDVMNMQRKSIYGLRREVLGGEKTEELILDLVEEFVLHQVASIAPEKVPAADWKIEELSQTLFELLGVHVDLVGFKGARQDLEDQVFGDIHRYYQAREEAMGTEVYNEMQTYLYLQTIDKRWKEHLSAMDHLREGIHLRGYGQKDPKQEYKKEGFQMFEMLMALIRDEVLEKVFKATVKNADGEDQIASLRREQMARAQKQADNMVASHPSAGGAQKGKPAGGMPQRAGSMPTGVRNNGQMPGASAPPAKMNRAQRRRMKSKERKGSKSRPSAGS
;
A
#
# COMPACT_ATOMS: atom_id res chain seq x y z
N MET A 1 13.76 -8.47 2.40
CA MET A 1 12.96 -7.53 3.22
C MET A 1 11.64 -8.09 3.75
N PRO A 2 10.88 -9.00 3.12
CA PRO A 2 9.62 -9.45 3.72
C PRO A 2 9.86 -10.19 5.05
N ASN A 3 9.03 -9.92 6.07
CA ASN A 3 9.03 -10.56 7.39
C ASN A 3 10.32 -10.41 8.23
N GLN A 4 11.08 -9.33 8.06
CA GLN A 4 12.26 -9.04 8.90
C GLN A 4 11.91 -8.20 10.13
N GLU A 5 12.59 -8.47 11.25
CA GLU A 5 12.51 -7.66 12.48
C GLU A 5 12.96 -6.20 12.23
N SER A 6 12.49 -5.28 13.07
CA SER A 6 12.69 -3.82 12.88
C SER A 6 14.16 -3.41 12.75
N GLU A 7 15.05 -4.03 13.51
CA GLU A 7 16.50 -3.76 13.45
C GLU A 7 17.12 -4.18 12.12
N HIS A 8 16.74 -5.35 11.59
CA HIS A 8 17.22 -5.83 10.29
C HIS A 8 16.76 -4.90 9.15
N LYS A 9 15.53 -4.39 9.23
CA LYS A 9 15.03 -3.41 8.25
C LYS A 9 15.82 -2.11 8.29
N LYS A 10 16.09 -1.59 9.49
CA LYS A 10 16.88 -0.36 9.67
C LYS A 10 18.29 -0.52 9.09
N ALA A 11 18.96 -1.62 9.37
CA ALA A 11 20.27 -1.93 8.77
C ALA A 11 20.19 -2.01 7.24
N ALA A 12 19.15 -2.63 6.69
CA ALA A 12 18.97 -2.76 5.24
C ALA A 12 18.69 -1.41 4.54
N TYR A 13 17.98 -0.48 5.17
CA TYR A 13 17.79 0.88 4.65
C TYR A 13 19.02 1.78 4.82
N GLN A 14 19.91 1.48 5.77
CA GLN A 14 21.17 2.19 5.96
C GLN A 14 22.22 1.85 4.88
N ALA A 15 22.09 0.69 4.22
CA ALA A 15 22.92 0.32 3.08
C ALA A 15 22.80 1.31 1.92
N ASP A 16 23.85 1.42 1.10
CA ASP A 16 23.87 2.33 -0.07
C ASP A 16 22.78 2.00 -1.10
N ILE A 17 22.49 0.70 -1.28
CA ILE A 17 21.46 0.19 -2.18
C ILE A 17 20.59 -0.79 -1.41
N THR A 18 19.28 -0.56 -1.45
CA THR A 18 18.30 -1.39 -0.77
C THR A 18 17.36 -2.02 -1.80
N TYR A 19 17.33 -3.36 -1.86
CA TYR A 19 16.37 -4.11 -2.66
C TYR A 19 15.16 -4.51 -1.81
N GLY A 20 13.96 -4.42 -2.39
CA GLY A 20 12.72 -4.75 -1.70
C GLY A 20 11.54 -4.78 -2.65
N GLN A 21 10.42 -5.29 -2.16
CA GLN A 21 9.15 -5.23 -2.89
C GLN A 21 8.50 -3.86 -2.65
N ASN A 22 7.78 -3.37 -3.66
CA ASN A 22 6.98 -2.13 -3.58
C ASN A 22 6.08 -2.06 -2.33
N ASN A 23 5.38 -3.17 -2.01
CA ASN A 23 4.52 -3.28 -0.83
C ASN A 23 5.30 -3.06 0.47
N GLU A 24 6.47 -3.69 0.62
CA GLU A 24 7.29 -3.53 1.83
C GLU A 24 7.77 -2.09 2.00
N PHE A 25 8.26 -1.46 0.92
CA PHE A 25 8.68 -0.06 0.95
C PHE A 25 7.52 0.88 1.32
N GLY A 26 6.35 0.68 0.73
CA GLY A 26 5.18 1.49 1.01
C GLY A 26 4.64 1.28 2.43
N PHE A 27 4.57 0.03 2.92
CA PHE A 27 4.14 -0.24 4.30
C PHE A 27 5.16 0.22 5.35
N ASP A 28 6.46 0.13 5.08
CA ASP A 28 7.49 0.69 5.96
C ASP A 28 7.36 2.20 6.05
N TYR A 29 7.08 2.88 4.94
CA TYR A 29 6.77 4.31 4.95
C TYR A 29 5.54 4.63 5.80
N LEU A 30 4.44 3.87 5.66
CA LEU A 30 3.25 4.08 6.49
C LEU A 30 3.54 3.79 7.97
N ARG A 31 4.28 2.71 8.28
CA ARG A 31 4.68 2.35 9.65
C ARG A 31 5.57 3.41 10.29
N ASP A 32 6.55 3.92 9.57
CA ASP A 32 7.44 4.97 10.09
C ASP A 32 6.67 6.22 10.50
N ASN A 33 5.67 6.63 9.71
CA ASN A 33 4.81 7.77 10.05
C ASN A 33 3.83 7.50 11.21
N MET A 34 3.81 6.29 11.77
CA MET A 34 3.04 5.94 12.98
C MET A 34 3.92 5.69 14.21
N LYS A 35 5.26 5.77 14.10
CA LYS A 35 6.19 5.59 15.22
C LYS A 35 6.19 6.79 16.16
N PHE A 36 6.60 6.56 17.41
CA PHE A 36 6.62 7.55 18.49
C PHE A 36 7.98 8.20 18.71
N ALA A 37 9.04 7.72 18.04
CA ALA A 37 10.36 8.33 18.04
C ALA A 37 10.98 8.26 16.63
N LEU A 38 11.77 9.28 16.27
CA LEU A 38 12.52 9.29 15.00
C LEU A 38 13.59 8.20 14.96
N THR A 39 14.15 7.83 16.11
CA THR A 39 15.14 6.76 16.23
C THR A 39 14.59 5.41 15.81
N ASP A 40 13.27 5.22 15.90
CA ASP A 40 12.63 3.96 15.56
C ASP A 40 12.40 3.84 14.06
N TYR A 41 12.53 4.92 13.27
CA TYR A 41 12.28 4.89 11.83
C TYR A 41 13.21 3.89 11.14
N ALA A 42 12.65 3.12 10.22
CA ALA A 42 13.41 2.19 9.41
C ALA A 42 14.00 2.90 8.19
N GLN A 43 13.19 3.72 7.50
CA GLN A 43 13.61 4.46 6.31
C GLN A 43 14.37 5.73 6.68
N ARG A 44 15.31 6.12 5.79
CA ARG A 44 16.10 7.35 5.90
C ARG A 44 15.75 8.43 4.87
N GLY A 45 14.52 8.37 4.33
CA GLY A 45 14.01 9.27 3.29
C GLY A 45 14.00 8.67 1.88
N GLN A 46 13.42 9.41 0.94
CA GLN A 46 13.16 8.95 -0.44
C GLN A 46 14.05 9.71 -1.45
N ALA A 47 15.29 9.24 -1.62
CA ALA A 47 16.26 9.89 -2.49
C ALA A 47 16.11 9.48 -3.97
N PHE A 48 16.37 8.21 -4.29
CA PHE A 48 16.30 7.69 -5.66
C PHE A 48 15.64 6.32 -5.67
N CYS A 49 14.75 6.08 -6.62
CA CYS A 49 14.13 4.79 -6.86
C CYS A 49 14.31 4.35 -8.32
N ILE A 50 14.73 3.09 -8.50
CA ILE A 50 14.69 2.39 -9.78
C ILE A 50 13.63 1.31 -9.64
N VAL A 51 12.53 1.44 -10.37
CA VAL A 51 11.42 0.49 -10.36
C VAL A 51 11.68 -0.55 -11.45
N ASP A 52 12.02 -1.77 -11.06
CA ASP A 52 12.00 -2.90 -11.97
C ASP A 52 10.54 -3.28 -12.29
N GLU A 53 10.27 -3.73 -13.51
CA GLU A 53 8.92 -4.06 -13.99
C GLU A 53 7.93 -2.89 -13.78
N VAL A 54 8.39 -1.68 -14.14
CA VAL A 54 7.73 -0.40 -13.84
C VAL A 54 6.27 -0.32 -14.31
N ASP A 55 5.94 -0.96 -15.43
CA ASP A 55 4.58 -1.01 -15.95
C ASP A 55 3.65 -1.81 -15.04
N SER A 56 4.11 -2.89 -14.43
CA SER A 56 3.21 -3.60 -13.51
C SER A 56 3.13 -2.98 -12.14
N ILE A 57 4.21 -2.40 -11.63
CA ILE A 57 4.16 -1.75 -10.33
C ILE A 57 3.36 -0.44 -10.41
N LEU A 58 3.65 0.41 -11.39
CA LEU A 58 3.07 1.76 -11.47
C LEU A 58 1.77 1.84 -12.29
N ILE A 59 1.37 0.77 -13.00
CA ILE A 59 0.12 0.74 -13.79
C ILE A 59 -0.80 -0.40 -13.32
N ASP A 60 -0.31 -1.64 -13.25
CA ASP A 60 -1.18 -2.78 -12.89
C ASP A 60 -1.54 -2.80 -11.40
N GLU A 61 -0.54 -2.68 -10.52
CA GLU A 61 -0.72 -2.71 -9.07
C GLU A 61 -1.18 -1.38 -8.49
N ALA A 62 -0.94 -0.28 -9.20
CA ALA A 62 -1.36 1.07 -8.81
C ALA A 62 -2.89 1.30 -8.88
N ARG A 63 -3.70 0.25 -9.05
CA ARG A 63 -5.17 0.31 -9.01
C ARG A 63 -5.70 0.44 -7.59
N THR A 64 -4.96 -0.06 -6.60
CA THR A 64 -5.39 -0.10 -5.20
C THR A 64 -4.39 0.61 -4.31
N PRO A 65 -4.82 1.39 -3.31
CA PRO A 65 -3.92 1.99 -2.35
C PRO A 65 -3.38 0.94 -1.36
N LEU A 66 -2.24 1.26 -0.74
CA LEU A 66 -1.76 0.58 0.45
C LEU A 66 -2.56 1.09 1.66
N ILE A 67 -3.07 0.18 2.48
CA ILE A 67 -3.88 0.53 3.65
C ILE A 67 -3.38 -0.26 4.86
N ILE A 68 -3.13 0.46 5.96
CA ILE A 68 -2.99 -0.14 7.28
C ILE A 68 -4.26 0.17 8.06
N SER A 69 -4.95 -0.88 8.51
CA SER A 69 -6.16 -0.78 9.32
C SER A 69 -5.91 -1.28 10.72
N GLY A 70 -6.74 -0.84 11.66
CA GLY A 70 -6.76 -1.35 13.02
C GLY A 70 -8.13 -1.18 13.67
N PRO A 71 -8.37 -1.84 14.81
CA PRO A 71 -9.65 -1.81 15.48
C PRO A 71 -9.99 -0.39 15.94
N THR A 72 -11.25 0.00 15.77
CA THR A 72 -11.77 1.26 16.30
C THR A 72 -12.07 1.16 17.80
N ASP A 73 -12.24 2.32 18.43
CA ASP A 73 -13.03 2.39 19.66
C ASP A 73 -14.48 1.97 19.39
N ASP A 74 -15.21 1.52 20.41
CA ASP A 74 -16.55 0.96 20.24
C ASP A 74 -17.55 2.07 19.83
N ARG A 75 -17.96 2.07 18.55
CA ARG A 75 -18.94 3.00 17.96
C ARG A 75 -20.31 2.36 17.73
N SER A 76 -20.58 1.21 18.37
CA SER A 76 -21.83 0.47 18.19
C SER A 76 -23.10 1.28 18.49
N GLU A 77 -23.01 2.29 19.35
CA GLU A 77 -24.15 3.15 19.72
C GLU A 77 -24.74 3.91 18.51
N GLY A 78 -23.89 4.40 17.59
CA GLY A 78 -24.34 5.10 16.38
C GLY A 78 -25.19 4.19 15.47
N TYR A 79 -24.74 2.95 15.29
CA TYR A 79 -25.49 1.93 14.55
C TYR A 79 -26.80 1.55 15.23
N HIS A 80 -26.80 1.36 16.55
CA HIS A 80 -28.01 1.06 17.30
C HIS A 80 -29.02 2.20 17.29
N ARG A 81 -28.58 3.46 17.43
CA ARG A 81 -29.44 4.64 17.31
C ARG A 81 -30.07 4.69 15.93
N THR A 82 -29.25 4.52 14.89
CA THR A 82 -29.70 4.58 13.50
C THR A 82 -30.68 3.45 13.16
N ALA A 83 -30.39 2.20 13.56
CA ALA A 83 -31.28 1.06 13.33
C ALA A 83 -32.67 1.23 13.97
N LYS A 84 -32.79 1.99 15.07
CA LYS A 84 -34.09 2.32 15.71
C LYS A 84 -34.86 3.40 14.95
N LEU A 85 -34.15 4.38 14.36
CA LEU A 85 -34.77 5.55 13.73
C LEU A 85 -35.13 5.32 12.26
N ILE A 86 -34.31 4.58 11.51
CA ILE A 86 -34.47 4.38 10.07
C ILE A 86 -35.79 3.71 9.65
N PRO A 87 -36.38 2.77 10.40
CA PRO A 87 -37.70 2.23 10.08
C PRO A 87 -38.83 3.26 9.99
N GLN A 88 -38.61 4.48 10.49
CA GLN A 88 -39.57 5.59 10.37
C GLN A 88 -39.54 6.27 9.00
N LEU A 89 -38.53 6.01 8.16
CA LEU A 89 -38.47 6.50 6.79
C LEU A 89 -39.26 5.57 5.87
N ARG A 90 -40.07 6.16 4.98
CA ARG A 90 -40.95 5.43 4.04
C ARG A 90 -40.38 5.41 2.63
N LYS A 91 -40.38 4.22 2.01
CA LYS A 91 -39.99 4.01 0.61
C LYS A 91 -40.87 4.83 -0.32
N ASP A 92 -40.27 5.39 -1.37
CA ASP A 92 -40.89 6.21 -2.43
C ASP A 92 -41.43 7.57 -1.96
N GLU A 93 -41.25 7.91 -0.67
CA GLU A 93 -41.52 9.23 -0.09
C GLU A 93 -40.22 9.84 0.43
N HIS A 94 -39.55 9.16 1.37
CA HIS A 94 -38.32 9.61 2.01
C HIS A 94 -37.04 9.07 1.33
N TYR A 95 -37.14 7.97 0.58
CA TYR A 95 -36.00 7.43 -0.14
C TYR A 95 -36.44 6.62 -1.36
N VAL A 96 -35.56 6.55 -2.35
CA VAL A 96 -35.71 5.77 -3.58
C VAL A 96 -34.68 4.65 -3.60
N VAL A 97 -35.09 3.46 -4.04
CA VAL A 97 -34.22 2.28 -4.14
C VAL A 97 -33.90 2.02 -5.61
N ASP A 98 -32.62 2.07 -5.97
CA ASP A 98 -32.13 1.57 -7.25
C ASP A 98 -31.66 0.13 -7.09
N GLU A 99 -32.51 -0.83 -7.46
CA GLU A 99 -32.20 -2.26 -7.39
C GLU A 99 -31.09 -2.68 -8.36
N LYS A 100 -30.94 -1.99 -9.50
CA LYS A 100 -29.88 -2.30 -10.48
C LYS A 100 -28.53 -1.77 -10.02
N GLY A 101 -28.50 -0.55 -9.48
CA GLY A 101 -27.31 0.06 -8.91
C GLY A 101 -26.97 -0.46 -7.50
N ARG A 102 -27.87 -1.18 -6.83
CA ARG A 102 -27.77 -1.57 -5.41
C ARG A 102 -27.45 -0.37 -4.50
N THR A 103 -28.07 0.78 -4.78
CA THR A 103 -27.95 2.04 -4.03
C THR A 103 -29.31 2.55 -3.54
N VAL A 104 -29.30 3.21 -2.38
CA VAL A 104 -30.49 3.89 -1.82
C VAL A 104 -30.18 5.38 -1.79
N LEU A 105 -31.12 6.19 -2.27
CA LEU A 105 -30.99 7.63 -2.34
C LEU A 105 -32.07 8.28 -1.47
N LEU A 106 -31.67 9.19 -0.58
CA LEU A 106 -32.63 10.03 0.14
C LEU A 106 -33.28 11.02 -0.84
N THR A 107 -34.58 11.23 -0.69
CA THR A 107 -35.30 12.35 -1.32
C THR A 107 -35.12 13.62 -0.49
N GLU A 108 -35.53 14.78 -1.01
CA GLU A 108 -35.52 16.03 -0.23
C GLU A 108 -36.33 15.91 1.07
N GLU A 109 -37.54 15.34 1.00
CA GLU A 109 -38.38 15.06 2.19
C GLU A 109 -37.70 14.07 3.14
N GLY A 110 -36.93 13.10 2.61
CA GLY A 110 -36.14 12.18 3.40
C GLY A 110 -35.00 12.82 4.16
N VAL A 111 -34.35 13.81 3.57
CA VAL A 111 -33.30 14.61 4.19
C VAL A 111 -33.88 15.40 5.38
N GLU A 112 -34.93 16.18 5.16
CA GLU A 112 -35.60 16.96 6.22
C GLU A 112 -36.11 16.06 7.36
N ARG A 113 -36.68 14.91 7.01
CA ARG A 113 -37.13 13.93 8.01
C ARG A 113 -35.97 13.35 8.80
N SER A 114 -34.85 13.08 8.15
CA SER A 114 -33.65 12.55 8.80
C SER A 114 -33.01 13.60 9.72
N GLU A 115 -32.94 14.86 9.30
CA GLU A 115 -32.49 15.99 10.12
C GLU A 115 -33.31 16.11 11.40
N SER A 116 -34.64 16.04 11.27
CA SER A 116 -35.57 16.04 12.40
C SER A 116 -35.38 14.84 13.34
N LEU A 117 -35.15 13.63 12.80
CA LEU A 117 -35.00 12.41 13.59
C LEU A 117 -33.69 12.36 14.38
N PHE A 118 -32.64 12.96 13.82
CA PHE A 118 -31.31 12.97 14.43
C PHE A 118 -31.02 14.24 15.23
N GLU A 119 -31.95 15.21 15.23
CA GLU A 119 -31.85 16.51 15.89
C GLU A 119 -30.65 17.32 15.38
N ILE A 120 -30.50 17.38 14.05
CA ILE A 120 -29.41 18.08 13.37
C ILE A 120 -29.97 19.10 12.39
N ASP A 121 -29.27 20.22 12.20
CA ASP A 121 -29.74 21.30 11.33
C ASP A 121 -29.53 20.99 9.84
N ASN A 122 -28.41 20.35 9.49
CA ASN A 122 -28.08 20.01 8.11
C ASN A 122 -27.35 18.67 8.05
N LEU A 123 -27.98 17.68 7.40
CA LEU A 123 -27.45 16.33 7.26
C LEU A 123 -26.16 16.25 6.43
N TYR A 124 -25.98 17.20 5.51
CA TYR A 124 -24.85 17.26 4.58
C TYR A 124 -23.71 18.15 5.07
N ASP A 125 -23.80 18.68 6.30
CA ASP A 125 -22.69 19.39 6.95
C ASP A 125 -21.52 18.42 7.21
N PRO A 126 -20.26 18.82 6.95
CA PRO A 126 -19.07 18.05 7.29
C PRO A 126 -19.05 17.43 8.69
N VAL A 127 -19.64 18.09 9.70
CA VAL A 127 -19.72 17.56 11.07
C VAL A 127 -20.60 16.30 11.16
N ASN A 128 -21.58 16.15 10.27
CA ASN A 128 -22.60 15.10 10.31
C ASN A 128 -22.33 13.94 9.33
N ILE A 129 -21.16 13.90 8.68
CA ILE A 129 -20.81 12.86 7.68
C ILE A 129 -20.94 11.44 8.24
N GLU A 130 -20.58 11.22 9.50
CA GLU A 130 -20.70 9.91 10.15
C GLU A 130 -22.17 9.49 10.32
N ILE A 131 -23.03 10.42 10.73
CA ILE A 131 -24.48 10.17 10.85
C ILE A 131 -25.07 9.85 9.48
N LEU A 132 -24.72 10.64 8.45
CA LEU A 132 -25.15 10.41 7.07
C LEU A 132 -24.68 9.03 6.57
N HIS A 133 -23.44 8.63 6.85
CA HIS A 133 -22.94 7.29 6.51
C HIS A 133 -23.78 6.18 7.18
N HIS A 134 -24.01 6.26 8.50
CA HIS A 134 -24.84 5.29 9.22
C HIS A 134 -26.26 5.20 8.64
N ILE A 135 -26.90 6.34 8.34
CA ILE A 135 -28.24 6.41 7.74
C ILE A 135 -28.27 5.66 6.41
N ASN A 136 -27.29 5.92 5.54
CA ASN A 136 -27.19 5.28 4.24
C ASN A 136 -26.98 3.76 4.37
N GLN A 137 -26.07 3.31 5.25
CA GLN A 137 -25.83 1.87 5.45
C GLN A 137 -27.03 1.15 6.06
N ALA A 138 -27.70 1.77 7.03
CA ALA A 138 -28.91 1.20 7.63
C ALA A 138 -30.07 1.12 6.63
N LEU A 139 -30.29 2.15 5.81
CA LEU A 139 -31.28 2.12 4.72
C LEU A 139 -30.97 1.02 3.71
N ARG A 140 -29.70 0.89 3.31
CA ARG A 140 -29.25 -0.15 2.39
C ARG A 140 -29.44 -1.55 2.97
N GLY A 141 -29.03 -1.77 4.22
CA GLY A 141 -29.22 -3.03 4.95
C GLY A 141 -30.69 -3.39 5.17
N GLN A 142 -31.57 -2.41 5.35
CA GLN A 142 -33.01 -2.64 5.54
C GLN A 142 -33.74 -2.96 4.22
N THR A 143 -33.40 -2.25 3.15
CA THR A 143 -34.10 -2.34 1.88
C THR A 143 -33.61 -3.49 1.03
N MET A 144 -32.30 -3.67 0.88
CA MET A 144 -31.69 -4.58 -0.09
C MET A 144 -31.29 -5.94 0.46
N PHE A 145 -31.00 -6.03 1.76
CA PHE A 145 -30.53 -7.26 2.37
C PHE A 145 -31.63 -7.89 3.23
N LYS A 146 -32.06 -9.08 2.84
CA LYS A 146 -33.15 -9.83 3.47
C LYS A 146 -32.59 -11.00 4.26
N ARG A 147 -33.06 -11.11 5.50
CA ARG A 147 -32.85 -12.27 6.35
C ARG A 147 -33.42 -13.52 5.67
N ASP A 148 -32.75 -14.64 5.85
CA ASP A 148 -33.03 -15.96 5.27
C ASP A 148 -32.92 -16.04 3.75
N ARG A 149 -32.40 -14.99 3.10
CA ARG A 149 -32.06 -14.96 1.67
C ARG A 149 -30.60 -14.55 1.45
N ASP A 150 -30.22 -13.39 1.96
CA ASP A 150 -28.88 -12.81 1.78
C ASP A 150 -27.96 -13.10 2.99
N TYR A 151 -28.56 -13.29 4.16
CA TYR A 151 -27.89 -13.72 5.39
C TYR A 151 -28.84 -14.48 6.31
N VAL A 152 -28.26 -15.19 7.27
CA VAL A 152 -28.96 -15.75 8.43
C VAL A 152 -28.35 -15.20 9.72
N VAL A 153 -29.08 -15.32 10.82
CA VAL A 153 -28.56 -15.02 12.16
C VAL A 153 -28.42 -16.33 12.92
N GLU A 154 -27.20 -16.74 13.22
CA GLU A 154 -26.89 -18.01 13.88
C GLU A 154 -25.86 -17.77 14.99
N GLY A 155 -26.07 -18.36 16.17
CA GLY A 155 -25.15 -18.18 17.31
C GLY A 155 -25.03 -16.75 17.84
N GLY A 156 -25.98 -15.86 17.47
CA GLY A 156 -25.87 -14.43 17.78
C GLY A 156 -24.89 -13.68 16.87
N GLU A 157 -24.63 -14.17 15.66
CA GLU A 157 -23.84 -13.51 14.62
C GLU A 157 -24.58 -13.50 13.27
N VAL A 158 -24.29 -12.51 12.43
CA VAL A 158 -24.81 -12.43 11.05
C VAL A 158 -23.88 -13.22 10.12
N VAL A 159 -24.42 -14.24 9.44
CA VAL A 159 -23.67 -15.09 8.51
C VAL A 159 -24.22 -14.92 7.09
N ILE A 160 -23.35 -14.54 6.15
CA ILE A 160 -23.73 -14.30 4.75
C ILE A 160 -24.09 -15.61 4.06
N VAL A 161 -25.15 -15.61 3.27
CA VAL A 161 -25.56 -16.73 2.42
C VAL A 161 -25.05 -16.50 0.99
N ASP A 162 -24.39 -17.50 0.41
CA ASP A 162 -23.98 -17.45 -1.00
C ASP A 162 -25.21 -17.56 -1.93
N GLU A 163 -25.42 -16.54 -2.76
CA GLU A 163 -26.61 -16.41 -3.61
C GLU A 163 -26.78 -17.54 -4.64
N HIS A 164 -25.70 -18.23 -5.02
CA HIS A 164 -25.75 -19.30 -6.03
C HIS A 164 -25.87 -20.69 -5.41
N THR A 165 -25.26 -20.90 -4.24
CA THR A 165 -25.13 -22.23 -3.62
C THR A 165 -25.96 -22.40 -2.37
N GLY A 166 -26.49 -21.31 -1.80
CA GLY A 166 -27.21 -21.30 -0.52
C GLY A 166 -26.33 -21.66 0.69
N ARG A 167 -25.00 -21.72 0.51
CA ARG A 167 -24.07 -22.09 1.58
C ARG A 167 -23.82 -20.92 2.51
N LEU A 168 -23.71 -21.22 3.80
CA LEU A 168 -23.30 -20.28 4.83
C LEU A 168 -21.81 -19.96 4.71
N MET A 169 -21.48 -18.68 4.61
CA MET A 169 -20.11 -18.19 4.46
C MET A 169 -19.57 -17.63 5.79
N HIS A 170 -19.24 -18.53 6.72
CA HIS A 170 -18.62 -18.15 7.99
C HIS A 170 -17.30 -17.39 7.78
N GLY A 171 -17.09 -16.35 8.58
CA GLY A 171 -15.92 -15.47 8.51
C GLY A 171 -15.95 -14.42 7.38
N ARG A 172 -16.99 -14.41 6.53
CA ARG A 172 -17.19 -13.33 5.53
C ARG A 172 -18.08 -12.22 6.08
N ARG A 173 -17.73 -10.98 5.74
CA ARG A 173 -18.44 -9.77 6.15
C ARG A 173 -18.62 -8.83 4.97
N TRP A 174 -19.63 -7.98 5.06
CA TRP A 174 -19.76 -6.82 4.17
C TRP A 174 -18.87 -5.68 4.67
N SER A 175 -18.28 -4.93 3.74
CA SER A 175 -17.44 -3.77 4.04
C SER A 175 -18.27 -2.53 4.39
N ASP A 176 -17.57 -1.44 4.76
CA ASP A 176 -18.09 -0.07 4.80
C ASP A 176 -19.30 0.11 5.73
N GLY A 177 -19.23 -0.50 6.93
CA GLY A 177 -20.26 -0.38 7.96
C GLY A 177 -21.57 -1.11 7.67
N LEU A 178 -21.73 -1.73 6.48
CA LEU A 178 -22.96 -2.40 6.11
C LEU A 178 -23.24 -3.65 6.96
N HIS A 179 -22.19 -4.41 7.30
CA HIS A 179 -22.35 -5.59 8.15
C HIS A 179 -22.80 -5.18 9.56
N GLN A 180 -22.20 -4.12 10.10
CA GLN A 180 -22.56 -3.53 11.40
C GLN A 180 -23.98 -2.98 11.40
N ALA A 181 -24.40 -2.33 10.31
CA ALA A 181 -25.76 -1.86 10.15
C ALA A 181 -26.78 -3.03 10.14
N ILE A 182 -26.43 -4.16 9.51
CA ILE A 182 -27.27 -5.38 9.52
C ILE A 182 -27.26 -6.05 10.89
N GLU A 183 -26.11 -6.14 11.57
CA GLU A 183 -26.02 -6.60 12.97
C GLU A 183 -26.94 -5.76 13.87
N ALA A 184 -26.88 -4.43 13.76
CA ALA A 184 -27.72 -3.52 14.53
C ALA A 184 -29.21 -3.66 14.19
N LYS A 185 -29.56 -3.81 12.90
CA LYS A 185 -30.93 -4.07 12.42
C LYS A 185 -31.52 -5.34 13.04
N GLU A 186 -30.74 -6.40 13.14
CA GLU A 186 -31.17 -7.69 13.70
C GLU A 186 -31.02 -7.76 15.23
N ASN A 187 -30.64 -6.64 15.88
CA ASN A 187 -30.38 -6.55 17.31
C ASN A 187 -29.31 -7.57 17.79
N VAL A 188 -28.33 -7.81 16.93
CA VAL A 188 -27.13 -8.62 17.19
C VAL A 188 -26.03 -7.72 17.76
N ARG A 189 -25.07 -8.30 18.50
CA ARG A 189 -23.91 -7.56 18.99
C ARG A 189 -23.12 -7.01 17.80
N VAL A 190 -23.12 -5.68 17.67
CA VAL A 190 -22.34 -4.99 16.65
C VAL A 190 -20.86 -5.18 16.95
N GLN A 191 -20.14 -5.77 16.01
CA GLN A 191 -18.70 -5.94 16.17
C GLN A 191 -17.96 -4.64 15.80
N LYS A 192 -16.81 -4.43 16.44
CA LYS A 192 -15.98 -3.25 16.19
C LYS A 192 -15.53 -3.21 14.73
N GLU A 193 -15.53 -2.01 14.16
CA GLU A 193 -15.01 -1.79 12.83
C GLU A 193 -13.48 -1.77 12.83
N ASN A 194 -12.93 -2.00 11.63
CA ASN A 194 -11.57 -1.63 11.35
C ASN A 194 -11.60 -0.27 10.67
N GLN A 195 -10.86 0.70 11.19
CA GLN A 195 -10.67 1.99 10.54
C GLN A 195 -9.31 2.05 9.84
N THR A 196 -9.22 2.86 8.79
CA THR A 196 -7.98 3.23 8.15
C THR A 196 -7.10 4.03 9.13
N LEU A 197 -5.93 3.49 9.49
CA LEU A 197 -4.95 4.18 10.34
C LEU A 197 -3.94 4.98 9.49
N ALA A 198 -3.59 4.43 8.35
CA ALA A 198 -2.70 5.06 7.38
C ALA A 198 -2.97 4.49 5.99
N THR A 199 -2.89 5.32 4.97
CA THR A 199 -3.04 4.89 3.58
C THR A 199 -2.12 5.68 2.67
N VAL A 200 -1.72 5.12 1.54
CA VAL A 200 -1.03 5.83 0.44
C VAL A 200 -1.23 5.08 -0.87
N THR A 201 -1.45 5.80 -1.97
CA THR A 201 -1.41 5.19 -3.31
C THR A 201 0.03 4.97 -3.76
N PHE A 202 0.28 3.96 -4.59
CA PHE A 202 1.62 3.78 -5.17
C PHE A 202 2.07 5.01 -5.95
N GLN A 203 1.15 5.65 -6.67
CA GLN A 203 1.37 6.90 -7.39
C GLN A 203 2.02 7.93 -6.47
N ASN A 204 1.35 8.29 -5.37
CA ASN A 204 1.84 9.32 -4.46
C ASN A 204 3.05 8.89 -3.64
N TYR A 205 3.19 7.60 -3.34
CA TYR A 205 4.39 7.07 -2.70
C TYR A 205 5.64 7.26 -3.57
N PHE A 206 5.60 6.82 -4.83
CA PHE A 206 6.74 6.91 -5.75
C PHE A 206 7.01 8.36 -6.20
N ARG A 207 5.98 9.22 -6.31
CA ARG A 207 6.15 10.67 -6.51
C ARG A 207 6.88 11.37 -5.36
N GLY A 208 6.99 10.74 -4.19
CA GLY A 208 7.75 11.25 -3.05
C GLY A 208 9.27 11.18 -3.21
N TYR A 209 9.77 10.37 -4.15
CA TYR A 209 11.19 10.26 -4.41
C TYR A 209 11.73 11.49 -5.15
N THR A 210 12.92 11.95 -4.75
CA THR A 210 13.60 13.07 -5.43
C THR A 210 13.93 12.74 -6.88
N LYS A 211 14.32 11.49 -7.14
CA LYS A 211 14.51 10.95 -8.49
C LYS A 211 13.77 9.63 -8.62
N LEU A 212 13.05 9.45 -9.72
CA LEU A 212 12.35 8.21 -10.06
C LEU A 212 12.81 7.76 -11.45
N SER A 213 13.00 6.47 -11.63
CA SER A 213 13.27 5.83 -12.91
C SER A 213 12.73 4.41 -12.88
N GLY A 214 12.60 3.77 -14.03
CA GLY A 214 12.18 2.38 -14.09
C GLY A 214 12.57 1.71 -15.38
N MET A 215 12.43 0.39 -15.40
CA MET A 215 12.74 -0.46 -16.54
C MET A 215 11.65 -1.51 -16.74
N THR A 216 11.37 -1.83 -17.99
CA THR A 216 10.45 -2.90 -18.41
C THR A 216 10.59 -3.11 -19.92
N GLY A 217 10.20 -4.29 -20.41
CA GLY A 217 10.15 -4.57 -21.84
C GLY A 217 8.97 -3.91 -22.58
N THR A 218 7.98 -3.35 -21.85
CA THR A 218 6.69 -3.01 -22.44
C THR A 218 6.10 -1.65 -22.01
N ALA A 219 6.94 -0.65 -21.70
CA ALA A 219 6.49 0.67 -21.24
C ALA A 219 5.88 1.59 -22.32
N ASP A 220 6.22 1.38 -23.59
CA ASP A 220 5.89 2.32 -24.68
C ASP A 220 4.39 2.59 -24.83
N THR A 221 3.54 1.59 -24.57
CA THR A 221 2.08 1.75 -24.66
C THR A 221 1.51 2.69 -23.60
N GLU A 222 2.18 2.81 -22.45
CA GLU A 222 1.74 3.62 -21.30
C GLU A 222 2.55 4.92 -21.15
N ALA A 223 3.34 5.29 -22.16
CA ALA A 223 4.23 6.45 -22.10
C ALA A 223 3.49 7.76 -21.72
N GLU A 224 2.26 7.94 -22.20
CA GLU A 224 1.44 9.10 -21.86
C GLU A 224 1.03 9.11 -20.38
N GLU A 225 0.72 7.94 -19.79
CA GLU A 225 0.40 7.81 -18.37
C GLU A 225 1.63 8.06 -17.50
N PHE A 226 2.78 7.49 -17.87
CA PHE A 226 4.06 7.72 -17.18
C PHE A 226 4.45 9.21 -17.16
N ALA A 227 4.34 9.89 -18.30
CA ALA A 227 4.65 11.31 -18.39
C ALA A 227 3.68 12.16 -17.54
N LYS A 228 2.38 11.89 -17.60
CA LYS A 228 1.36 12.68 -16.88
C LYS A 228 1.36 12.48 -15.38
N ILE A 229 1.51 11.24 -14.91
CA ILE A 229 1.38 10.90 -13.49
C ILE A 229 2.72 11.02 -12.76
N TYR A 230 3.80 10.51 -13.38
CA TYR A 230 5.09 10.34 -12.73
C TYR A 230 6.18 11.28 -13.26
N ASN A 231 5.89 12.07 -14.30
CA ASN A 231 6.88 12.88 -15.02
C ASN A 231 8.06 12.02 -15.49
N LEU A 232 7.74 10.84 -16.04
CA LEU A 232 8.71 9.89 -16.59
C LEU A 232 8.56 9.81 -18.11
N ASP A 233 9.65 10.09 -18.82
CA ASP A 233 9.75 9.86 -20.26
C ASP A 233 10.07 8.39 -20.52
N VAL A 234 9.45 7.81 -21.56
CA VAL A 234 9.75 6.44 -22.01
C VAL A 234 10.71 6.49 -23.19
N VAL A 235 11.83 5.79 -23.05
CA VAL A 235 12.83 5.65 -24.11
C VAL A 235 12.91 4.18 -24.52
N VAL A 236 12.62 3.90 -25.79
CA VAL A 236 12.75 2.55 -26.36
C VAL A 236 14.22 2.29 -26.70
N ILE A 237 14.87 1.46 -25.89
CA ILE A 237 16.26 1.06 -26.12
C ILE A 237 16.32 0.00 -27.23
N PRO A 238 17.18 0.14 -28.26
CA PRO A 238 17.36 -0.88 -29.28
C PRO A 238 17.79 -2.22 -28.68
N THR A 239 17.30 -3.33 -29.24
CA THR A 239 17.70 -4.66 -28.81
C THR A 239 19.15 -4.95 -29.21
N ASN A 240 19.86 -5.72 -28.37
CA ASN A 240 21.24 -6.14 -28.65
C ASN A 240 21.36 -6.93 -29.97
N LYS A 241 20.35 -7.76 -30.26
CA LYS A 241 20.22 -8.52 -31.50
C LYS A 241 18.82 -8.31 -32.10
N PRO A 242 18.67 -8.40 -33.44
CA PRO A 242 17.36 -8.30 -34.08
C PRO A 242 16.41 -9.40 -33.59
N VAL A 243 15.14 -9.03 -33.33
CA VAL A 243 14.10 -10.00 -32.98
C VAL A 243 13.65 -10.73 -34.24
N ILE A 244 13.80 -12.06 -34.25
CA ILE A 244 13.39 -12.94 -35.36
C ILE A 244 12.23 -13.87 -35.00
N ARG A 245 11.58 -13.64 -33.84
CA ARG A 245 10.41 -14.40 -33.40
C ARG A 245 9.27 -14.30 -34.41
N ARG A 246 8.61 -15.42 -34.68
CA ARG A 246 7.40 -15.47 -35.51
C ARG A 246 6.14 -15.34 -34.64
N ASP A 247 5.44 -14.23 -34.75
CA ASP A 247 4.15 -14.02 -34.08
C ASP A 247 3.01 -14.36 -35.04
N ASP A 248 2.35 -15.49 -34.82
CA ASP A 248 1.25 -15.99 -35.67
C ASP A 248 -0.07 -15.24 -35.39
N ASN A 249 -1.03 -15.37 -36.32
CA ASN A 249 -2.36 -14.81 -36.13
C ASN A 249 -3.14 -15.56 -35.04
N ASP A 250 -4.10 -14.87 -34.43
CA ASP A 250 -4.99 -15.48 -33.45
C ASP A 250 -5.93 -16.50 -34.10
N LEU A 251 -6.05 -17.66 -33.46
CA LEU A 251 -6.96 -18.73 -33.84
C LEU A 251 -8.23 -18.63 -33.01
N ILE A 252 -9.36 -18.32 -33.65
CA ILE A 252 -10.63 -18.10 -32.95
C ILE A 252 -11.58 -19.27 -33.15
N TYR A 253 -12.03 -19.83 -32.04
CA TYR A 253 -12.95 -20.97 -31.95
C TYR A 253 -14.33 -20.54 -31.45
N LYS A 254 -15.34 -21.36 -31.75
CA LYS A 254 -16.72 -21.10 -31.34
C LYS A 254 -16.94 -21.43 -29.86
N THR A 255 -16.31 -22.50 -29.38
CA THR A 255 -16.46 -22.99 -28.01
C THR A 255 -15.12 -23.16 -27.30
N ASP A 256 -15.13 -23.08 -25.97
CA ASP A 256 -13.94 -23.34 -25.16
C ASP A 256 -13.44 -24.77 -25.34
N LYS A 257 -14.35 -25.73 -25.51
CA LYS A 257 -14.00 -27.14 -25.71
C LYS A 257 -13.14 -27.34 -26.95
N GLU A 258 -13.53 -26.74 -28.08
CA GLU A 258 -12.77 -26.79 -29.33
C GLU A 258 -11.41 -26.09 -29.18
N LYS A 259 -11.40 -24.90 -28.57
CA LYS A 259 -10.18 -24.14 -28.27
C LYS A 259 -9.16 -24.98 -27.50
N TYR A 260 -9.57 -25.56 -26.37
CA TYR A 260 -8.65 -26.35 -25.52
C TYR A 260 -8.20 -27.65 -26.18
N MET A 261 -9.05 -28.28 -27.01
CA MET A 261 -8.64 -29.45 -27.79
C MET A 261 -7.56 -29.07 -28.80
N ALA A 262 -7.73 -27.96 -29.53
CA ALA A 262 -6.73 -27.47 -30.47
C ALA A 262 -5.41 -27.09 -29.78
N ILE A 263 -5.47 -26.43 -28.62
CA ILE A 263 -4.28 -26.12 -27.80
C ILE A 263 -3.53 -27.40 -27.43
N VAL A 264 -4.23 -28.44 -26.97
CA VAL A 264 -3.60 -29.71 -26.59
C VAL A 264 -2.96 -30.40 -27.79
N ASP A 265 -3.61 -30.41 -28.95
CA ASP A 265 -3.07 -31.03 -30.17
C ASP A 265 -1.86 -30.26 -30.73
N ASP A 266 -1.83 -28.93 -30.60
CA ASP A 266 -0.68 -28.09 -30.94
C ASP A 266 0.51 -28.35 -30.00
N ILE A 267 0.26 -28.40 -28.69
CA ILE A 267 1.28 -28.73 -27.69
C ILE A 267 1.83 -30.14 -27.96
N GLU A 268 0.99 -31.13 -28.25
CA GLU A 268 1.42 -32.49 -28.58
C GLU A 268 2.33 -32.49 -29.81
N THR A 269 1.92 -31.83 -30.89
CA THR A 269 2.70 -31.75 -32.14
C THR A 269 4.05 -31.08 -31.91
N THR A 270 4.08 -30.01 -31.11
CA THR A 270 5.27 -29.21 -30.80
C THR A 270 6.22 -29.95 -29.86
N HIS A 271 5.67 -30.57 -28.81
CA HIS A 271 6.39 -31.43 -27.85
C HIS A 271 7.04 -32.64 -28.55
N ASN A 272 6.33 -33.30 -29.47
CA ASN A 272 6.83 -34.46 -30.21
C ASN A 272 7.99 -34.10 -31.15
N LYS A 273 8.11 -32.83 -31.58
CA LYS A 273 9.28 -32.31 -32.31
C LYS A 273 10.47 -31.98 -31.40
N GLY A 274 10.29 -32.05 -30.09
CA GLY A 274 11.27 -31.64 -29.08
C GLY A 274 11.28 -30.15 -28.77
N GLN A 275 10.37 -29.36 -29.34
CA GLN A 275 10.34 -27.92 -29.12
C GLN A 275 9.72 -27.61 -27.73
N PRO A 276 10.35 -26.76 -26.89
CA PRO A 276 9.78 -26.37 -25.61
C PRO A 276 8.55 -25.48 -25.77
N VAL A 277 7.58 -25.64 -24.88
CA VAL A 277 6.31 -24.90 -24.90
C VAL A 277 6.03 -24.23 -23.56
N LEU A 278 5.74 -22.94 -23.61
CA LEU A 278 5.19 -22.18 -22.48
C LEU A 278 3.74 -21.79 -22.80
N VAL A 279 2.82 -22.20 -21.94
CA VAL A 279 1.39 -21.91 -22.07
C VAL A 279 0.97 -20.89 -21.02
N GLY A 280 0.44 -19.74 -21.44
CA GLY A 280 -0.11 -18.72 -20.56
C GLY A 280 -1.63 -18.82 -20.45
N THR A 281 -2.14 -19.03 -19.24
CA THR A 281 -3.58 -19.03 -18.94
C THR A 281 -3.96 -17.84 -18.06
N VAL A 282 -5.24 -17.47 -18.00
CA VAL A 282 -5.70 -16.35 -17.15
C VAL A 282 -6.16 -16.76 -15.74
N SER A 283 -6.31 -18.07 -15.49
CA SER A 283 -6.78 -18.56 -14.19
C SER A 283 -6.26 -19.96 -13.87
N VAL A 284 -6.16 -20.26 -12.57
CA VAL A 284 -5.76 -21.58 -12.05
C VAL A 284 -6.70 -22.68 -12.54
N GLU A 285 -7.99 -22.41 -12.60
CA GLU A 285 -8.99 -23.37 -13.10
C GLU A 285 -8.71 -23.76 -14.56
N LYS A 286 -8.41 -22.77 -15.41
CA LYS A 286 -8.09 -23.00 -16.83
C LYS A 286 -6.77 -23.78 -16.99
N SER A 287 -5.78 -23.52 -16.13
CA SER A 287 -4.55 -24.33 -16.08
C SER A 287 -4.82 -25.79 -15.73
N GLU A 288 -5.72 -26.08 -14.78
CA GLU A 288 -6.07 -27.46 -14.40
C GLU A 288 -6.84 -28.20 -15.50
N VAL A 289 -7.72 -27.49 -16.23
CA VAL A 289 -8.41 -28.03 -17.40
C VAL A 289 -7.39 -28.46 -18.47
N LEU A 290 -6.43 -27.59 -18.79
CA LEU A 290 -5.39 -27.88 -19.76
C LEU A 290 -4.47 -29.03 -19.30
N SER A 291 -4.05 -29.02 -18.03
CA SER A 291 -3.26 -30.08 -17.39
C SER A 291 -3.92 -31.44 -17.52
N THR A 292 -5.23 -31.51 -17.27
CA THR A 292 -6.01 -32.75 -17.43
C THR A 292 -5.99 -33.23 -18.89
N GLY A 293 -6.10 -32.31 -19.85
CA GLY A 293 -5.98 -32.61 -21.27
C GLY A 293 -4.61 -33.21 -21.64
N LEU A 294 -3.52 -32.60 -21.17
CA LEU A 294 -2.16 -33.06 -21.42
C LEU A 294 -1.86 -34.42 -20.76
N LYS A 295 -2.36 -34.66 -19.53
CA LYS A 295 -2.23 -35.96 -18.85
C LYS A 295 -2.86 -37.10 -19.66
N ARG A 296 -4.01 -36.86 -20.30
CA ARG A 296 -4.67 -37.86 -21.16
C ARG A 296 -3.85 -38.22 -22.40
N LYS A 297 -3.03 -37.29 -22.88
CA LYS A 297 -2.08 -37.50 -23.99
C LYS A 297 -0.72 -38.03 -23.54
N GLY A 298 -0.50 -38.20 -22.23
CA GLY A 298 0.77 -38.70 -21.68
C GLY A 298 1.91 -37.67 -21.68
N ILE A 299 1.61 -36.37 -21.82
CA ILE A 299 2.62 -35.31 -21.89
C ILE A 299 2.95 -34.82 -20.48
N ALA A 300 4.21 -34.98 -20.07
CA ALA A 300 4.72 -34.43 -18.82
C ALA A 300 4.78 -32.90 -18.89
N HIS A 301 4.30 -32.23 -17.84
CA HIS A 301 4.26 -30.77 -17.78
C HIS A 301 4.31 -30.25 -16.35
N HIS A 302 4.67 -28.97 -16.21
CA HIS A 302 4.68 -28.25 -14.94
C HIS A 302 3.60 -27.18 -14.90
N ILE A 303 3.02 -26.92 -13.72
CA ILE A 303 2.03 -25.86 -13.52
C ILE A 303 2.58 -24.83 -12.53
N LEU A 304 2.52 -23.56 -12.89
CA LEU A 304 2.94 -22.43 -12.08
C LEU A 304 1.70 -21.60 -11.72
N ASN A 305 1.38 -21.52 -10.43
CA ASN A 305 0.12 -20.96 -9.92
C ASN A 305 0.32 -19.64 -9.13
N ALA A 306 1.50 -19.01 -9.20
CA ALA A 306 1.88 -17.81 -8.45
C ALA A 306 1.74 -17.93 -6.91
N LYS A 307 1.79 -19.16 -6.38
CA LYS A 307 1.67 -19.42 -4.93
C LYS A 307 3.03 -19.62 -4.26
N ARG A 308 4.02 -20.16 -4.98
CA ARG A 308 5.35 -20.48 -4.44
C ARG A 308 6.43 -19.94 -5.36
N HIS A 309 6.75 -18.66 -5.20
CA HIS A 309 7.67 -17.96 -6.10
C HIS A 309 9.06 -18.60 -6.25
N ARG A 310 9.60 -19.22 -5.19
CA ARG A 310 10.94 -19.87 -5.22
C ARG A 310 10.95 -21.14 -6.07
N ASP A 311 10.00 -22.04 -5.83
CA ASP A 311 9.83 -23.28 -6.59
C ASP A 311 9.46 -23.00 -8.06
N GLU A 312 8.72 -21.91 -8.31
CA GLU A 312 8.33 -21.53 -9.67
C GLU A 312 9.53 -21.01 -10.48
N ALA A 313 10.44 -20.24 -9.87
CA ALA A 313 11.62 -19.72 -10.55
C ALA A 313 12.56 -20.84 -11.05
N SER A 314 12.77 -21.90 -10.25
CA SER A 314 13.59 -23.04 -10.66
C SER A 314 12.98 -23.77 -11.86
N ILE A 315 11.66 -23.98 -11.85
CA ILE A 315 10.93 -24.60 -12.96
C ILE A 315 11.04 -23.74 -14.23
N VAL A 316 10.82 -22.43 -14.13
CA VAL A 316 10.86 -21.50 -15.27
C VAL A 316 12.26 -21.43 -15.88
N ALA A 317 13.30 -21.41 -15.04
CA ALA A 317 14.69 -21.41 -15.50
C ALA A 317 15.05 -22.66 -16.34
N GLN A 318 14.29 -23.75 -16.18
CA GLN A 318 14.45 -25.00 -16.94
C GLN A 318 13.38 -25.20 -18.03
N ALA A 319 12.45 -24.26 -18.20
CA ALA A 319 11.36 -24.36 -19.17
C ALA A 319 11.84 -24.34 -20.64
N GLY A 320 13.07 -23.89 -20.89
CA GLY A 320 13.68 -23.85 -22.23
C GLY A 320 14.38 -25.14 -22.64
N LYS A 321 14.28 -26.22 -21.86
CA LYS A 321 14.85 -27.54 -22.18
C LYS A 321 14.06 -28.29 -23.25
N LEU A 322 14.72 -29.21 -23.93
CA LEU A 322 14.14 -29.95 -25.05
C LEU A 322 12.87 -30.69 -24.60
N GLY A 323 11.76 -30.48 -25.31
CA GLY A 323 10.46 -31.09 -25.03
C GLY A 323 9.79 -30.63 -23.73
N SER A 324 10.30 -29.62 -23.03
CA SER A 324 9.68 -29.14 -21.80
C SER A 324 8.32 -28.47 -22.08
N VAL A 325 7.31 -28.75 -21.25
CA VAL A 325 5.99 -28.10 -21.30
C VAL A 325 5.70 -27.46 -19.95
N THR A 326 5.50 -26.15 -19.95
CA THR A 326 5.22 -25.37 -18.74
C THR A 326 3.94 -24.57 -18.91
N ILE A 327 3.01 -24.68 -17.95
CA ILE A 327 1.77 -23.92 -17.88
C ILE A 327 1.93 -22.85 -16.80
N ALA A 328 1.79 -21.58 -17.17
CA ALA A 328 1.85 -20.45 -16.27
C ALA A 328 0.48 -19.77 -16.16
N THR A 329 -0.05 -19.65 -14.94
CA THR A 329 -1.24 -18.82 -14.68
C THR A 329 -0.85 -17.35 -14.59
N ASN A 330 -1.53 -16.50 -15.34
CA ASN A 330 -1.27 -15.08 -15.48
C ASN A 330 0.21 -14.81 -15.79
N MET A 331 0.91 -14.18 -14.85
CA MET A 331 2.33 -13.84 -14.95
C MET A 331 3.19 -14.68 -13.99
N ALA A 332 2.77 -15.91 -13.65
CA ALA A 332 3.60 -16.82 -12.86
C ALA A 332 4.95 -17.04 -13.56
N GLY A 333 6.04 -17.07 -12.79
CA GLY A 333 7.40 -17.12 -13.35
C GLY A 333 7.94 -15.80 -13.91
N ARG A 334 7.33 -14.66 -13.57
CA ARG A 334 7.85 -13.34 -13.94
C ARG A 334 9.21 -13.06 -13.29
N GLY A 335 10.04 -12.26 -13.98
CA GLY A 335 11.39 -11.92 -13.54
C GLY A 335 12.42 -13.04 -13.72
N THR A 336 12.00 -14.26 -14.09
CA THR A 336 12.93 -15.35 -14.42
C THR A 336 13.09 -15.51 -15.92
N ASP A 337 14.34 -15.56 -16.34
CA ASP A 337 14.71 -15.74 -17.74
C ASP A 337 14.62 -17.21 -18.17
N ILE A 338 13.91 -17.46 -19.28
CA ILE A 338 13.84 -18.79 -19.90
C ILE A 338 15.00 -18.89 -20.89
N LEU A 339 16.06 -19.58 -20.48
CA LEU A 339 17.22 -19.86 -21.32
C LEU A 339 16.97 -21.15 -22.11
N LEU A 340 17.14 -21.09 -23.44
CA LEU A 340 17.09 -22.29 -24.28
C LEU A 340 18.23 -23.24 -23.92
N GLY A 341 17.93 -24.52 -23.73
CA GLY A 341 18.88 -25.52 -23.22
C GLY A 341 18.98 -25.59 -21.69
N GLY A 342 18.24 -24.75 -20.96
CA GLY A 342 18.26 -24.68 -19.50
C GLY A 342 19.27 -23.68 -18.95
N ASN A 343 19.17 -23.38 -17.66
CA ASN A 343 20.04 -22.44 -16.96
C ASN A 343 21.24 -23.16 -16.30
N PRO A 344 22.49 -22.96 -16.77
CA PRO A 344 23.67 -23.63 -16.23
C PRO A 344 23.98 -23.20 -14.79
N GLU A 345 23.88 -21.90 -14.46
CA GLU A 345 24.13 -21.41 -13.10
C GLU A 345 23.15 -21.99 -12.07
N HIS A 346 21.89 -22.19 -12.46
CA HIS A 346 20.90 -22.83 -11.61
C HIS A 346 21.23 -24.30 -11.35
N LEU A 347 21.60 -25.05 -12.39
CA LEU A 347 22.00 -26.46 -12.26
C LEU A 347 23.27 -26.61 -11.43
N SER A 348 24.25 -25.73 -11.62
CA SER A 348 25.47 -25.69 -10.81
C SER A 348 25.16 -25.47 -9.34
N ARG A 349 24.29 -24.50 -9.01
CA ARG A 349 23.87 -24.27 -7.62
C ARG A 349 23.16 -25.46 -7.01
N GLN A 350 22.30 -26.14 -7.79
CA GLN A 350 21.63 -27.34 -7.32
C GLN A 350 22.62 -28.45 -6.97
N GLU A 351 23.62 -28.66 -7.82
CA GLU A 351 24.67 -29.65 -7.58
C GLU A 351 25.57 -29.25 -6.40
N VAL A 352 25.98 -27.98 -6.30
CA VAL A 352 26.74 -27.46 -5.14
C VAL A 352 25.96 -27.65 -3.85
N ALA A 353 24.67 -27.29 -3.82
CA ALA A 353 23.82 -27.46 -2.65
C ALA A 353 23.78 -28.94 -2.21
N ARG A 354 23.59 -29.86 -3.16
CA ARG A 354 23.61 -31.31 -2.90
C ARG A 354 24.96 -31.77 -2.34
N ARG A 355 26.08 -31.33 -2.91
CA ARG A 355 27.44 -31.67 -2.43
C ARG A 355 27.74 -31.08 -1.05
N MET A 356 27.16 -29.93 -0.73
CA MET A 356 27.22 -29.29 0.58
C MET A 356 26.21 -29.89 1.59
N GLY A 357 25.46 -30.94 1.21
CA GLY A 357 24.54 -31.65 2.10
C GLY A 357 23.15 -31.01 2.25
N HIS A 358 22.77 -30.08 1.37
CA HIS A 358 21.48 -29.41 1.39
C HIS A 358 20.43 -30.13 0.51
N LEU A 359 19.16 -29.96 0.86
CA LEU A 359 18.02 -30.44 0.06
C LEU A 359 17.77 -29.53 -1.16
N ASP A 360 17.06 -30.04 -2.17
CA ASP A 360 16.72 -29.28 -3.39
C ASP A 360 15.92 -27.99 -3.08
N GLU A 361 15.18 -27.95 -1.98
CA GLU A 361 14.43 -26.76 -1.53
C GLU A 361 15.33 -25.64 -0.98
N GLN A 362 16.58 -25.95 -0.63
CA GLN A 362 17.55 -25.02 -0.03
C GLN A 362 18.52 -24.41 -1.06
N VAL A 363 18.38 -24.75 -2.35
CA VAL A 363 19.24 -24.24 -3.44
C VAL A 363 19.25 -22.70 -3.51
N ALA A 364 18.17 -22.05 -3.07
CA ALA A 364 18.09 -20.58 -3.01
C ALA A 364 19.13 -19.94 -2.09
N GLU A 365 19.62 -20.65 -1.05
CA GLU A 365 20.66 -20.18 -0.14
C GLU A 365 22.00 -19.98 -0.86
N PHE A 366 22.20 -20.67 -1.99
CA PHE A 366 23.36 -20.58 -2.85
C PHE A 366 23.23 -19.50 -3.93
N GLY A 367 22.25 -18.60 -3.82
CA GLY A 367 22.04 -17.50 -4.76
C GLY A 367 23.24 -16.56 -4.92
N TRP A 368 24.09 -16.43 -3.90
CA TRP A 368 25.30 -15.60 -3.95
C TRP A 368 26.39 -16.14 -4.89
N LEU A 369 26.27 -17.38 -5.37
CA LEU A 369 27.20 -17.97 -6.35
C LEU A 369 26.94 -17.51 -7.80
N THR A 370 25.84 -16.81 -8.09
CA THR A 370 25.53 -16.37 -9.46
C THR A 370 26.17 -15.02 -9.79
N GLY A 371 26.48 -14.80 -11.06
CA GLY A 371 26.98 -13.54 -11.58
C GLY A 371 28.50 -13.51 -11.71
N ASP A 372 29.07 -12.30 -11.63
CA ASP A 372 30.50 -12.11 -11.85
C ASP A 372 31.31 -12.65 -10.68
N ARG A 373 32.16 -13.63 -10.99
CA ARG A 373 33.05 -14.32 -10.05
C ARG A 373 33.98 -13.36 -9.30
N GLU A 374 34.35 -12.24 -9.90
CA GLU A 374 35.23 -11.23 -9.29
C GLU A 374 34.52 -10.42 -8.20
N LEU A 375 33.19 -10.39 -8.19
CA LEU A 375 32.39 -9.65 -7.21
C LEU A 375 32.08 -10.48 -5.95
N ILE A 376 32.29 -11.80 -5.99
CA ILE A 376 32.04 -12.69 -4.84
C ILE A 376 33.18 -12.57 -3.84
N ASN A 377 32.91 -11.90 -2.71
CA ASN A 377 33.88 -11.72 -1.63
C ASN A 377 33.52 -12.59 -0.41
N THR A 378 34.06 -13.81 -0.38
CA THR A 378 33.81 -14.79 0.70
C THR A 378 34.31 -14.30 2.06
N GLU A 379 35.39 -13.52 2.09
CA GLU A 379 35.93 -12.93 3.31
C GLU A 379 34.94 -11.93 3.93
N ARG A 380 34.40 -11.01 3.14
CA ARG A 380 33.40 -10.04 3.61
C ARG A 380 32.10 -10.72 4.06
N MET A 381 31.69 -11.78 3.35
CA MET A 381 30.52 -12.57 3.75
C MET A 381 30.74 -13.25 5.10
N ALA A 382 31.89 -13.90 5.30
CA ALA A 382 32.24 -14.50 6.57
C ALA A 382 32.36 -13.48 7.70
N GLN A 383 32.87 -12.27 7.43
CA GLN A 383 32.92 -11.16 8.41
C GLN A 383 31.53 -10.70 8.84
N ASN A 384 30.56 -10.70 7.92
CA ASN A 384 29.18 -10.35 8.25
C ASN A 384 28.52 -11.45 9.10
N ASP A 385 28.67 -12.71 8.71
CA ASP A 385 28.15 -13.86 9.46
C ASP A 385 28.74 -13.93 10.88
N ALA A 386 30.04 -13.65 11.03
CA ALA A 386 30.71 -13.61 12.33
C ALA A 386 30.13 -12.57 13.29
N LYS A 387 29.50 -11.51 12.75
CA LYS A 387 28.84 -10.45 13.54
C LYS A 387 27.34 -10.68 13.70
N ASP A 388 26.78 -11.66 13.00
CA ASP A 388 25.35 -11.94 13.00
C ASP A 388 25.01 -12.86 14.19
N LEU A 389 24.04 -12.41 14.98
CA LEU A 389 23.59 -13.07 16.20
C LEU A 389 23.15 -14.52 15.94
N LYS A 390 22.60 -14.81 14.76
CA LYS A 390 22.18 -16.16 14.37
C LYS A 390 23.34 -17.15 14.44
N PHE A 391 24.50 -16.79 13.92
CA PHE A 391 25.67 -17.68 13.91
C PHE A 391 26.34 -17.75 15.27
N MET A 392 26.29 -16.66 16.04
CA MET A 392 26.76 -16.66 17.42
C MET A 392 25.97 -17.63 18.30
N ILE A 393 24.63 -17.59 18.22
CA ILE A 393 23.75 -18.52 18.94
C ILE A 393 23.99 -19.95 18.47
N ALA A 394 24.10 -20.18 17.16
CA ALA A 394 24.35 -21.51 16.62
C ALA A 394 25.70 -22.09 17.09
N HIS A 395 26.76 -21.28 17.10
CA HIS A 395 28.07 -21.68 17.60
C HIS A 395 28.03 -22.02 19.09
N GLU A 396 27.30 -21.25 19.90
CA GLU A 396 27.11 -21.54 21.32
C GLU A 396 26.34 -22.86 21.54
N GLN A 397 25.30 -23.14 20.76
CA GLN A 397 24.55 -24.40 20.83
C GLN A 397 25.39 -25.62 20.44
N VAL A 398 26.18 -25.52 19.36
CA VAL A 398 27.13 -26.57 18.98
C VAL A 398 28.13 -26.81 20.09
N TRP A 399 28.56 -25.73 20.76
CA TRP A 399 29.46 -25.86 21.89
C TRP A 399 28.81 -26.63 23.06
N GLN A 400 27.60 -26.25 23.46
CA GLN A 400 26.87 -26.95 24.52
C GLN A 400 26.64 -28.44 24.19
N ALA A 401 26.32 -28.77 22.94
CA ALA A 401 26.14 -30.16 22.52
C ALA A 401 27.44 -30.99 22.58
N GLU A 402 28.58 -30.41 22.22
CA GLU A 402 29.87 -31.08 22.32
C GLU A 402 30.30 -31.28 23.78
N GLN A 403 29.98 -30.33 24.67
CA GLN A 403 30.14 -30.48 26.12
C GLN A 403 29.36 -31.69 26.64
N GLU A 404 28.07 -31.80 26.29
CA GLU A 404 27.22 -32.93 26.66
C GLU A 404 27.78 -34.26 26.14
N ARG A 405 28.25 -34.30 24.88
CA ARG A 405 28.87 -35.49 24.28
C ARG A 405 30.14 -35.93 25.02
N LEU A 406 31.04 -35.00 25.32
CA LEU A 406 32.27 -35.28 26.06
C LEU A 406 31.98 -35.75 27.49
N GLN A 407 30.95 -35.18 28.12
CA GLN A 407 30.49 -35.59 29.44
C GLN A 407 29.90 -37.01 29.43
N GLU A 408 29.13 -37.37 28.42
CA GLU A 408 28.64 -38.74 28.22
C GLU A 408 29.78 -39.74 27.93
N GLU A 409 30.78 -39.37 27.13
CA GLU A 409 31.93 -40.22 26.83
C GLU A 409 32.79 -40.47 28.07
N ALA A 410 33.05 -39.44 28.88
CA ALA A 410 33.76 -39.57 30.15
C ALA A 410 32.99 -40.49 31.12
N ALA A 411 31.68 -40.32 31.22
CA ALA A 411 30.82 -41.18 32.03
C ALA A 411 30.83 -42.65 31.57
N LYS A 412 30.90 -42.92 30.26
CA LYS A 412 31.00 -44.29 29.70
C LYS A 412 32.36 -44.94 29.94
N LYS A 413 33.44 -44.16 29.96
CA LYS A 413 34.82 -44.65 30.16
C LYS A 413 35.23 -44.73 31.63
N GLY A 414 34.46 -44.12 32.54
CA GLY A 414 34.79 -44.04 33.97
C GLY A 414 35.92 -43.05 34.27
N ASP A 415 36.15 -42.10 33.36
CA ASP A 415 37.16 -41.05 33.50
C ASP A 415 36.53 -39.79 34.12
N ASP A 416 37.32 -39.02 34.87
CA ASP A 416 36.90 -37.71 35.39
C ASP A 416 36.68 -36.73 34.21
N PHE A 417 35.50 -36.12 34.17
CA PHE A 417 35.17 -35.13 33.15
C PHE A 417 35.95 -33.83 33.41
N VAL A 418 36.84 -33.49 32.48
CA VAL A 418 37.52 -32.19 32.46
C VAL A 418 36.75 -31.28 31.52
N MET A 419 36.17 -30.21 32.08
CA MET A 419 35.55 -29.14 31.29
C MET A 419 36.60 -28.56 30.32
N PRO A 420 36.36 -28.61 29.01
CA PRO A 420 37.18 -27.87 28.07
C PRO A 420 37.11 -26.36 28.33
N ASP A 421 38.15 -25.63 27.95
CA ASP A 421 38.16 -24.16 28.02
C ASP A 421 36.90 -23.59 27.35
N GLY A 422 36.27 -22.60 28.00
CA GLY A 422 35.06 -21.94 27.47
C GLY A 422 35.30 -21.33 26.09
N PRO A 423 34.25 -20.82 25.40
CA PRO A 423 34.33 -20.41 23.98
C PRO A 423 35.27 -19.22 23.69
N GLY A 424 36.17 -18.86 24.59
CA GLY A 424 37.08 -17.72 24.47
C GLY A 424 36.37 -16.39 24.71
N SER A 425 37.05 -15.30 24.43
CA SER A 425 36.43 -13.97 24.41
C SER A 425 35.42 -13.86 23.24
N MET A 426 34.57 -12.83 23.25
CA MET A 426 33.67 -12.55 22.11
C MET A 426 34.44 -12.48 20.78
N GLU A 427 35.66 -11.93 20.80
CA GLU A 427 36.52 -11.84 19.62
C GLU A 427 37.00 -13.22 19.14
N ASP A 428 37.23 -14.16 20.05
CA ASP A 428 37.62 -15.54 19.70
C ASP A 428 36.44 -16.31 19.06
N VAL A 429 35.22 -16.13 19.58
CA VAL A 429 34.00 -16.69 18.98
C VAL A 429 33.79 -16.14 17.57
N GLN A 430 33.89 -14.81 17.41
CA GLN A 430 33.76 -14.18 16.10
C GLN A 430 34.84 -14.65 15.12
N ARG A 431 36.09 -14.85 15.59
CA ARG A 431 37.17 -15.40 14.76
C ARG A 431 36.90 -16.85 14.34
N ALA A 432 36.44 -17.70 15.26
CA ALA A 432 36.10 -19.09 14.96
C ALA A 432 34.96 -19.19 13.95
N ILE A 433 33.89 -18.41 14.13
CA ILE A 433 32.78 -18.33 13.16
C ILE A 433 33.30 -17.84 11.81
N PHE A 434 34.13 -16.80 11.79
CA PHE A 434 34.72 -16.29 10.54
C PHE A 434 35.51 -17.38 9.79
N GLU A 435 36.37 -18.12 10.48
CA GLU A 435 37.17 -19.19 9.87
C GLU A 435 36.30 -20.32 9.31
N ASP A 436 35.30 -20.79 10.08
CA ASP A 436 34.36 -21.83 9.66
C ASP A 436 33.52 -21.38 8.45
N ARG A 437 32.91 -20.18 8.53
CA ARG A 437 32.10 -19.63 7.44
C ARG A 437 32.92 -19.36 6.19
N LYS A 438 34.15 -18.86 6.33
CA LYS A 438 35.06 -18.67 5.20
C LYS A 438 35.39 -20.01 4.53
N ALA A 439 35.72 -21.03 5.31
CA ALA A 439 35.96 -22.37 4.76
C ALA A 439 34.74 -22.94 4.03
N TYR A 440 33.54 -22.77 4.60
CA TYR A 440 32.27 -23.15 3.98
C TYR A 440 32.05 -22.44 2.64
N TYR A 441 32.25 -21.13 2.58
CA TYR A 441 32.08 -20.34 1.36
C TYR A 441 33.12 -20.68 0.30
N ASP A 442 34.40 -20.81 0.69
CA ASP A 442 35.48 -21.18 -0.21
C ASP A 442 35.26 -22.59 -0.79
N GLN A 443 34.74 -23.54 0.00
CA GLN A 443 34.38 -24.88 -0.47
C GLN A 443 33.22 -24.87 -1.47
N ALA A 444 32.12 -24.16 -1.15
CA ALA A 444 30.99 -24.04 -2.06
C ALA A 444 31.40 -23.40 -3.40
N LEU A 445 32.29 -22.41 -3.34
CA LEU A 445 32.83 -21.72 -4.51
C LEU A 445 33.74 -22.65 -5.33
N ALA A 446 34.57 -23.45 -4.68
CA ALA A 446 35.40 -24.45 -5.37
C ALA A 446 34.55 -25.49 -6.12
N TYR A 447 33.47 -25.98 -5.51
CA TYR A 447 32.53 -26.87 -6.19
C TYR A 447 31.83 -26.17 -7.36
N TYR A 448 31.45 -24.90 -7.19
CA TYR A 448 30.82 -24.13 -8.25
C TYR A 448 31.75 -23.95 -9.46
N ASP A 449 33.00 -23.57 -9.21
CA ASP A 449 34.05 -23.40 -10.22
C ASP A 449 34.35 -24.74 -10.96
N GLU A 450 34.16 -25.89 -10.29
CA GLU A 450 34.29 -27.23 -10.90
C GLU A 450 33.12 -27.61 -11.81
N VAL A 451 31.87 -27.37 -11.37
CA VAL A 451 30.68 -27.90 -12.04
C VAL A 451 30.13 -26.96 -13.12
N LEU A 452 30.32 -25.64 -12.98
CA LEU A 452 29.78 -24.66 -13.93
C LEU A 452 30.20 -24.91 -15.38
N PRO A 453 31.49 -25.14 -15.71
CA PRO A 453 31.89 -25.39 -17.10
C PRO A 453 31.24 -26.64 -17.70
N GLN A 454 30.93 -27.64 -16.86
CA GLN A 454 30.29 -28.89 -17.30
C GLN A 454 28.83 -28.64 -17.70
N PHE A 455 28.09 -27.89 -16.86
CA PHE A 455 26.70 -27.52 -17.16
C PHE A 455 26.60 -26.49 -18.28
N GLU A 456 27.54 -25.55 -18.41
CA GLU A 456 27.60 -24.65 -19.57
C GLU A 456 27.72 -25.41 -20.87
N LYS A 457 28.61 -26.40 -20.93
CA LYS A 457 28.77 -27.26 -22.10
C LYS A 457 27.49 -28.04 -22.40
N SER A 458 26.92 -28.71 -21.39
CA SER A 458 25.70 -29.50 -21.54
C SER A 458 24.51 -28.66 -22.00
N CYS A 459 24.26 -27.52 -21.35
CA CYS A 459 23.20 -26.58 -21.71
C CYS A 459 23.43 -25.98 -23.10
N SER A 460 24.68 -25.75 -23.52
CA SER A 460 24.98 -25.27 -24.87
C SER A 460 24.66 -26.33 -25.95
N GLU A 461 24.98 -27.59 -25.70
CA GLU A 461 24.64 -28.70 -26.61
C GLU A 461 23.12 -28.87 -26.69
N GLU A 462 22.41 -28.77 -25.57
CA GLU A 462 20.95 -28.82 -25.53
C GLU A 462 20.31 -27.60 -26.19
N LYS A 463 20.89 -26.41 -25.99
CA LYS A 463 20.45 -25.18 -26.65
C LYS A 463 20.44 -25.34 -28.16
N GLN A 464 21.49 -25.93 -28.75
CA GLN A 464 21.54 -26.14 -30.19
C GLN A 464 20.37 -27.01 -30.68
N LYS A 465 20.03 -28.08 -29.97
CA LYS A 465 18.87 -28.94 -30.30
C LYS A 465 17.55 -28.17 -30.24
N VAL A 466 17.40 -27.30 -29.24
CA VAL A 466 16.21 -26.45 -29.09
C VAL A 466 16.12 -25.40 -30.20
N LEU A 467 17.25 -24.81 -30.60
CA LEU A 467 17.31 -23.89 -31.75
C LEU A 467 16.88 -24.59 -33.04
N ASP A 468 17.38 -25.81 -33.28
CA ASP A 468 17.05 -26.61 -34.46
C ASP A 468 15.56 -27.04 -34.47
N ALA A 469 14.97 -27.22 -33.27
CA ALA A 469 13.55 -27.49 -33.10
C ALA A 469 12.64 -26.24 -33.26
N GLY A 470 13.21 -25.05 -33.45
CA GLY A 470 12.46 -23.80 -33.68
C GLY A 470 12.43 -22.82 -32.50
N GLY A 471 13.17 -23.08 -31.43
CA GLY A 471 13.24 -22.25 -30.23
C GLY A 471 12.01 -22.39 -29.32
N LEU A 472 11.77 -21.44 -28.42
CA LEU A 472 10.61 -21.51 -27.50
C LEU A 472 9.30 -21.20 -28.23
N HIS A 473 8.29 -22.06 -28.05
CA HIS A 473 6.94 -21.83 -28.52
C HIS A 473 6.05 -21.28 -27.39
N ILE A 474 5.35 -20.18 -27.65
CA ILE A 474 4.43 -19.54 -26.72
C ILE A 474 3.00 -19.79 -27.14
N VAL A 475 2.18 -20.29 -26.22
CA VAL A 475 0.75 -20.49 -26.42
C VAL A 475 -0.03 -19.61 -25.44
N GLY A 476 -0.75 -18.62 -25.94
CA GLY A 476 -1.72 -17.87 -25.14
C GLY A 476 -3.10 -18.51 -25.23
N THR A 477 -3.70 -18.91 -24.11
CA THR A 477 -5.01 -19.58 -24.14
C THR A 477 -6.19 -18.61 -24.21
N GLU A 478 -5.93 -17.32 -23.95
CA GLU A 478 -6.86 -16.18 -24.00
C GLU A 478 -6.10 -14.87 -24.21
N ARG A 479 -6.81 -13.79 -24.50
CA ARG A 479 -6.28 -12.42 -24.45
C ARG A 479 -6.43 -11.85 -23.05
N HIS A 480 -5.37 -11.20 -22.56
CA HIS A 480 -5.46 -10.44 -21.32
C HIS A 480 -6.21 -9.13 -21.52
N GLU A 481 -6.57 -8.50 -20.41
CA GLU A 481 -7.21 -7.17 -20.38
C GLU A 481 -6.39 -6.09 -21.09
N SER A 482 -5.07 -6.24 -21.11
CA SER A 482 -4.14 -5.34 -21.77
C SER A 482 -3.27 -6.06 -22.80
N ARG A 483 -3.05 -5.40 -23.93
CA ARG A 483 -2.15 -5.89 -24.99
C ARG A 483 -0.71 -5.98 -24.50
N ARG A 484 -0.34 -5.16 -23.51
CA ARG A 484 0.97 -5.15 -22.88
C ARG A 484 1.31 -6.49 -22.25
N ILE A 485 0.39 -7.05 -21.47
CA ILE A 485 0.53 -8.34 -20.79
C ILE A 485 0.67 -9.47 -21.82
N ASP A 486 -0.12 -9.44 -22.90
CA ASP A 486 0.03 -10.40 -24.00
C ASP A 486 1.43 -10.31 -24.64
N ASN A 487 1.95 -9.11 -24.84
CA ASN A 487 3.29 -8.90 -25.40
C ASN A 487 4.40 -9.35 -24.44
N GLN A 488 4.21 -9.23 -23.14
CA GLN A 488 5.14 -9.80 -22.16
C GLN A 488 5.20 -11.32 -22.27
N LEU A 489 4.05 -11.99 -22.43
CA LEU A 489 4.00 -13.43 -22.66
C LEU A 489 4.73 -13.81 -23.95
N ARG A 490 4.49 -13.11 -25.07
CA ARG A 490 5.24 -13.31 -26.32
C ARG A 490 6.74 -13.08 -26.15
N GLY A 491 7.11 -12.06 -25.39
CA GLY A 491 8.48 -11.65 -25.08
C GLY A 491 9.29 -12.68 -24.28
N ARG A 492 8.64 -13.75 -23.77
CA ARG A 492 9.33 -14.90 -23.20
C ARG A 492 10.10 -15.69 -24.26
N ALA A 493 9.66 -15.66 -25.52
CA ALA A 493 10.37 -16.26 -26.65
C ALA A 493 11.13 -15.24 -27.50
N GLY A 494 12.12 -15.74 -28.25
CA GLY A 494 12.90 -14.96 -29.21
C GLY A 494 13.91 -13.98 -28.60
N ARG A 495 14.42 -14.32 -27.41
CA ARG A 495 15.37 -13.48 -26.66
C ARG A 495 16.75 -13.53 -27.29
N GLN A 496 17.50 -12.41 -27.23
CA GLN A 496 18.83 -12.30 -27.83
C GLN A 496 18.90 -12.76 -29.30
N GLY A 497 17.82 -12.54 -30.07
CA GLY A 497 17.74 -12.94 -31.47
C GLY A 497 17.62 -14.46 -31.70
N ASP A 498 17.32 -15.24 -30.66
CA ASP A 498 16.99 -16.65 -30.80
C ASP A 498 15.68 -16.80 -31.62
N PRO A 499 15.50 -17.91 -32.37
CA PRO A 499 14.23 -18.27 -32.97
C PRO A 499 13.17 -18.53 -31.89
N GLY A 500 11.92 -18.43 -32.29
CA GLY A 500 10.78 -18.75 -31.46
C GLY A 500 9.47 -18.42 -32.17
N SER A 501 8.37 -18.89 -31.62
CA SER A 501 7.04 -18.64 -32.16
C SER A 501 6.04 -18.30 -31.07
N SER A 502 5.01 -17.52 -31.40
CA SER A 502 3.89 -17.28 -30.51
C SER A 502 2.54 -17.37 -31.22
N SER A 503 1.59 -18.05 -30.58
CA SER A 503 0.23 -18.26 -31.08
C SER A 503 -0.77 -18.01 -29.95
N PHE A 504 -1.90 -17.38 -30.27
CA PHE A 504 -2.99 -17.18 -29.32
C PHE A 504 -4.24 -17.89 -29.80
N TYR A 505 -4.87 -18.61 -28.89
CA TYR A 505 -6.09 -19.37 -29.10
C TYR A 505 -7.21 -18.69 -28.33
N LEU A 506 -8.29 -18.33 -29.02
CA LEU A 506 -9.39 -17.56 -28.46
C LEU A 506 -10.71 -18.28 -28.68
N SER A 507 -11.68 -18.00 -27.82
CA SER A 507 -13.03 -18.52 -27.90
C SER A 507 -14.04 -17.38 -27.76
N LEU A 508 -15.20 -17.52 -28.42
CA LEU A 508 -16.33 -16.62 -28.22
C LEU A 508 -16.86 -16.61 -26.79
N GLN A 509 -16.52 -17.63 -25.99
CA GLN A 509 -16.92 -17.78 -24.59
C GLN A 509 -15.89 -17.18 -23.61
N ASP A 510 -14.74 -16.70 -24.10
CA ASP A 510 -13.72 -16.05 -23.27
C ASP A 510 -14.24 -14.78 -22.59
N ASP A 511 -13.66 -14.44 -21.44
CA ASP A 511 -14.15 -13.32 -20.62
C ASP A 511 -14.09 -11.97 -21.37
N LEU A 512 -13.00 -11.69 -22.10
CA LEU A 512 -12.88 -10.49 -22.94
C LEU A 512 -13.98 -10.44 -24.02
N MET A 513 -14.29 -11.59 -24.62
CA MET A 513 -15.31 -11.72 -25.66
C MET A 513 -16.73 -11.65 -25.08
N ARG A 514 -16.96 -12.09 -23.85
CA ARG A 514 -18.25 -11.93 -23.19
C ARG A 514 -18.54 -10.48 -22.79
N ILE A 515 -17.52 -9.72 -22.39
CA ILE A 515 -17.69 -8.33 -21.98
C ILE A 515 -17.91 -7.41 -23.20
N PHE A 516 -17.27 -7.70 -24.35
CA PHE A 516 -17.28 -6.79 -25.52
C PHE A 516 -17.75 -7.40 -26.83
N GLY A 517 -17.91 -8.72 -26.89
CA GLY A 517 -18.50 -9.43 -28.01
C GLY A 517 -19.98 -9.08 -28.08
N SER A 518 -20.29 -8.06 -28.88
CA SER A 518 -21.66 -7.75 -29.24
C SER A 518 -22.34 -8.99 -29.81
N GLU A 519 -23.63 -9.20 -29.57
CA GLU A 519 -24.45 -10.23 -30.25
C GLU A 519 -24.27 -10.18 -31.78
N LYS A 520 -23.96 -8.98 -32.33
CA LYS A 520 -23.63 -8.76 -33.73
C LYS A 520 -22.37 -9.49 -34.21
N MET A 521 -21.36 -9.67 -33.36
CA MET A 521 -20.11 -10.36 -33.73
C MET A 521 -20.35 -11.86 -33.84
N ILE A 522 -21.07 -12.44 -32.86
CA ILE A 522 -21.51 -13.84 -32.88
C ILE A 522 -22.37 -14.10 -34.13
N GLY A 523 -23.37 -13.26 -34.39
CA GLY A 523 -24.23 -13.39 -35.57
C GLY A 523 -23.54 -13.16 -36.93
N VAL A 524 -22.43 -12.41 -36.97
CA VAL A 524 -21.59 -12.28 -38.18
C VAL A 524 -20.71 -13.51 -38.37
N MET A 525 -20.18 -14.08 -37.29
CA MET A 525 -19.38 -15.32 -37.36
C MET A 525 -20.21 -16.53 -37.76
N GLU A 526 -21.45 -16.65 -37.26
CA GLU A 526 -22.40 -17.67 -37.72
C GLU A 526 -22.70 -17.56 -39.22
N ARG A 527 -22.80 -16.34 -39.76
CA ARG A 527 -23.02 -16.09 -41.20
C ARG A 527 -21.77 -16.31 -42.06
N LEU A 528 -20.57 -16.21 -41.49
CA LEU A 528 -19.31 -16.45 -42.18
C LEU A 528 -18.99 -17.95 -42.33
N GLY A 529 -19.86 -18.83 -41.84
CA GLY A 529 -19.68 -20.29 -41.96
C GLY A 529 -18.69 -20.83 -40.95
N MET A 530 -18.79 -20.42 -39.68
CA MET A 530 -18.01 -21.01 -38.60
C MET A 530 -18.45 -22.46 -38.37
N GLU A 531 -17.73 -23.39 -38.99
CA GLU A 531 -17.92 -24.83 -38.80
C GLU A 531 -17.31 -25.28 -37.46
N ASP A 532 -17.95 -26.24 -36.79
CA ASP A 532 -17.49 -26.71 -35.49
C ASP A 532 -16.09 -27.36 -35.64
N GLY A 533 -15.10 -26.84 -34.89
CA GLY A 533 -13.72 -27.33 -34.90
C GLY A 533 -12.76 -26.70 -35.91
N ILE A 534 -13.21 -25.81 -36.80
CA ILE A 534 -12.32 -25.07 -37.73
C ILE A 534 -12.11 -23.64 -37.21
N PRO A 535 -10.85 -23.21 -36.92
CA PRO A 535 -10.60 -21.87 -36.46
C PRO A 535 -10.82 -20.84 -37.57
N ILE A 536 -11.31 -19.66 -37.19
CA ILE A 536 -11.36 -18.50 -38.09
C ILE A 536 -10.08 -17.70 -37.91
N GLU A 537 -9.30 -17.58 -38.98
CA GLU A 537 -8.22 -16.61 -39.11
C GLU A 537 -8.70 -15.43 -39.96
N HIS A 538 -9.04 -14.30 -39.32
CA HIS A 538 -9.48 -13.13 -40.08
C HIS A 538 -9.02 -11.80 -39.48
N LYS A 539 -8.35 -10.98 -40.30
CA LYS A 539 -7.75 -9.69 -39.91
C LYS A 539 -8.73 -8.72 -39.22
N TRP A 540 -10.01 -8.75 -39.61
CA TRP A 540 -11.05 -7.90 -38.99
C TRP A 540 -11.37 -8.31 -37.54
N VAL A 541 -11.29 -9.61 -37.21
CA VAL A 541 -11.56 -10.09 -35.84
C VAL A 541 -10.43 -9.65 -34.92
N ASN A 542 -9.17 -9.79 -35.35
CA ASN A 542 -8.00 -9.28 -34.61
C ASN A 542 -8.12 -7.76 -34.32
N LYS A 543 -8.57 -6.98 -35.30
CA LYS A 543 -8.82 -5.54 -35.09
C LYS A 543 -9.94 -5.28 -34.07
N SER A 544 -10.98 -6.10 -34.06
CA SER A 544 -12.09 -5.98 -33.11
C SER A 544 -11.67 -6.33 -31.68
N ILE A 545 -10.86 -7.37 -31.51
CA ILE A 545 -10.25 -7.77 -30.23
C ILE A 545 -9.32 -6.66 -29.73
N ALA A 546 -8.43 -6.14 -30.57
CA ALA A 546 -7.54 -5.04 -30.20
C ALA A 546 -8.32 -3.78 -29.76
N ASN A 547 -9.45 -3.49 -30.41
CA ASN A 547 -10.33 -2.39 -29.98
C ASN A 547 -11.02 -2.68 -28.64
N ALA A 548 -11.35 -3.94 -28.35
CA ALA A 548 -11.92 -4.34 -27.06
C ALA A 548 -10.87 -4.17 -25.94
N GLN A 549 -9.65 -4.67 -26.13
CA GLN A 549 -8.54 -4.46 -25.17
C GLN A 549 -8.28 -2.98 -24.91
N LYS A 550 -8.21 -2.15 -25.96
CA LYS A 550 -8.02 -0.70 -25.81
C LYS A 550 -9.13 -0.02 -24.99
N ARG A 551 -10.38 -0.52 -25.09
CA ARG A 551 -11.49 -0.02 -24.26
C ARG A 551 -11.32 -0.44 -22.80
N VAL A 552 -10.91 -1.68 -22.54
CA VAL A 552 -10.61 -2.16 -21.17
C VAL A 552 -9.49 -1.36 -20.55
N GLU A 553 -8.39 -1.16 -21.28
CA GLU A 553 -7.27 -0.32 -20.86
C GLU A 553 -7.73 1.11 -20.54
N GLY A 554 -8.59 1.70 -21.37
CA GLY A 554 -9.18 3.01 -21.10
C GLY A 554 -10.02 3.06 -19.82
N ILE A 555 -10.84 2.04 -19.55
CA ILE A 555 -11.63 1.95 -18.31
C ILE A 555 -10.70 1.85 -17.09
N HIS A 556 -9.64 1.04 -17.18
CA HIS A 556 -8.65 0.92 -16.09
C HIS A 556 -7.86 2.19 -15.88
N PHE A 557 -7.47 2.88 -16.96
CA PHE A 557 -6.84 4.19 -16.91
C PHE A 557 -7.72 5.20 -16.19
N ASP A 558 -9.00 5.30 -16.56
CA ASP A 558 -9.95 6.21 -15.92
C ASP A 558 -10.16 5.86 -14.43
N SER A 559 -10.20 4.57 -14.09
CA SER A 559 -10.29 4.11 -12.70
C SER A 559 -9.07 4.53 -11.87
N ARG A 560 -7.85 4.28 -12.37
CA ARG A 560 -6.61 4.72 -11.72
C ARG A 560 -6.52 6.24 -11.58
N LYS A 561 -6.92 6.95 -12.64
CA LYS A 561 -6.99 8.41 -12.65
C LYS A 561 -7.95 8.93 -11.57
N ASN A 562 -9.10 8.30 -11.38
CA ASN A 562 -10.00 8.66 -10.29
C ASN A 562 -9.34 8.41 -8.93
N VAL A 563 -8.73 7.23 -8.72
CA VAL A 563 -8.04 6.88 -7.45
C VAL A 563 -6.96 7.91 -7.09
N ILE A 564 -6.10 8.28 -8.04
CA ILE A 564 -5.05 9.28 -7.79
C ILE A 564 -5.62 10.67 -7.52
N GLU A 565 -6.68 11.09 -8.21
CA GLU A 565 -7.26 12.42 -8.00
C GLU A 565 -7.87 12.59 -6.60
N TYR A 566 -8.53 11.55 -6.07
CA TYR A 566 -8.99 11.56 -4.68
C TYR A 566 -7.83 11.51 -3.69
N ASP A 567 -6.83 10.64 -3.94
CA ASP A 567 -5.66 10.55 -3.06
C ASP A 567 -4.78 11.79 -3.12
N ASP A 568 -4.77 12.58 -4.21
CA ASP A 568 -3.99 13.83 -4.29
C ASP A 568 -4.47 14.86 -3.27
N VAL A 569 -5.78 14.94 -3.02
CA VAL A 569 -6.34 15.76 -1.92
C VAL A 569 -5.84 15.25 -0.58
N MET A 570 -5.93 13.94 -0.33
CA MET A 570 -5.46 13.32 0.91
C MET A 570 -3.95 13.42 1.08
N ASN A 571 -3.17 13.38 0.00
CA ASN A 571 -1.72 13.45 0.01
C ASN A 571 -1.24 14.84 0.41
N MET A 572 -1.93 15.91 -0.03
CA MET A 572 -1.64 17.26 0.44
C MET A 572 -1.82 17.37 1.96
N GLN A 573 -2.96 16.90 2.48
CA GLN A 573 -3.25 16.91 3.92
C GLN A 573 -2.26 16.04 4.70
N ARG A 574 -1.95 14.85 4.18
CA ARG A 574 -0.99 13.91 4.77
C ARG A 574 0.41 14.48 4.84
N LYS A 575 0.88 15.18 3.81
CA LYS A 575 2.19 15.85 3.83
C LYS A 575 2.24 16.91 4.95
N SER A 576 1.17 17.67 5.14
CA SER A 576 1.08 18.63 6.24
C SER A 576 1.12 17.95 7.61
N ILE A 577 0.30 16.91 7.82
CA ILE A 577 0.24 16.20 9.11
C ILE A 577 1.53 15.42 9.40
N TYR A 578 2.10 14.73 8.42
CA TYR A 578 3.36 13.98 8.60
C TYR A 578 4.55 14.92 8.77
N GLY A 579 4.55 16.08 8.11
CA GLY A 579 5.51 17.15 8.33
C GLY A 579 5.46 17.66 9.78
N LEU A 580 4.27 18.06 10.23
CA LEU A 580 4.04 18.52 11.61
C LEU A 580 4.44 17.43 12.63
N ARG A 581 4.02 16.18 12.41
CA ARG A 581 4.38 15.05 13.28
C ARG A 581 5.90 14.89 13.38
N ARG A 582 6.62 14.96 12.25
CA ARG A 582 8.09 14.85 12.23
C ARG A 582 8.75 16.01 12.97
N GLU A 583 8.23 17.23 12.84
CA GLU A 583 8.72 18.40 13.57
C GLU A 583 8.54 18.23 15.09
N VAL A 584 7.37 17.76 15.53
CA VAL A 584 7.09 17.48 16.95
C VAL A 584 7.97 16.34 17.48
N LEU A 585 8.14 15.25 16.72
CA LEU A 585 9.03 14.14 17.08
C LEU A 585 10.51 14.55 17.17
N GLY A 586 10.91 15.63 16.47
CA GLY A 586 12.25 16.18 16.55
C GLY A 586 12.58 16.82 17.90
N GLY A 587 11.58 17.24 18.68
CA GLY A 587 11.71 17.68 20.07
C GLY A 587 12.47 18.99 20.33
N GLU A 588 13.32 19.45 19.41
CA GLU A 588 14.18 20.65 19.61
C GLU A 588 13.42 21.99 19.57
N LYS A 589 12.18 22.00 19.07
CA LYS A 589 11.39 23.22 18.83
C LYS A 589 9.95 23.16 19.33
N THR A 590 9.62 22.24 20.23
CA THR A 590 8.23 22.06 20.69
C THR A 590 7.68 23.31 21.38
N GLU A 591 8.49 24.02 22.17
CA GLU A 591 8.10 25.32 22.74
C GLU A 591 7.68 26.32 21.64
N GLU A 592 8.49 26.46 20.59
CA GLU A 592 8.18 27.38 19.48
C GLU A 592 6.88 26.99 18.78
N LEU A 593 6.64 25.68 18.57
CA LEU A 593 5.39 25.18 17.99
C LEU A 593 4.17 25.49 18.87
N ILE A 594 4.26 25.27 20.18
CA ILE A 594 3.15 25.58 21.10
C ILE A 594 2.87 27.08 21.13
N LEU A 595 3.91 27.92 21.15
CA LEU A 595 3.72 29.38 21.15
C LEU A 595 3.14 29.89 19.83
N ASP A 596 3.47 29.27 18.70
CA ASP A 596 2.83 29.56 17.41
C ASP A 596 1.33 29.19 17.45
N LEU A 597 0.96 28.05 18.06
CA LEU A 597 -0.46 27.71 18.29
C LEU A 597 -1.16 28.73 19.19
N VAL A 598 -0.49 29.21 20.25
CA VAL A 598 -1.04 30.25 21.14
C VAL A 598 -1.28 31.54 20.35
N GLU A 599 -0.33 31.97 19.52
CA GLU A 599 -0.50 33.18 18.70
C GLU A 599 -1.71 33.05 17.77
N GLU A 600 -1.83 31.92 17.07
CA GLU A 600 -2.98 31.64 16.19
C GLU A 600 -4.30 31.63 16.96
N PHE A 601 -4.33 30.95 18.11
CA PHE A 601 -5.50 30.87 18.98
C PHE A 601 -5.94 32.26 19.47
N VAL A 602 -5.01 33.09 19.94
CA VAL A 602 -5.30 34.46 20.39
C VAL A 602 -5.85 35.30 19.24
N LEU A 603 -5.26 35.22 18.05
CA LEU A 603 -5.75 35.93 16.87
C LEU A 603 -7.19 35.53 16.53
N HIS A 604 -7.51 34.23 16.61
CA HIS A 604 -8.85 33.71 16.33
C HIS A 604 -9.88 34.18 17.38
N GLN A 605 -9.55 34.07 18.67
CA GLN A 605 -10.44 34.50 19.77
C GLN A 605 -10.68 36.00 19.73
N VAL A 606 -9.64 36.81 19.52
CA VAL A 606 -9.79 38.26 19.38
C VAL A 606 -10.57 38.62 18.13
N ALA A 607 -10.37 37.94 17.00
CA ALA A 607 -11.17 38.20 15.79
C ALA A 607 -12.67 37.92 15.99
N SER A 608 -13.00 36.92 16.79
CA SER A 608 -14.39 36.57 17.14
C SER A 608 -15.02 37.58 18.09
N ILE A 609 -14.32 37.95 19.16
CA ILE A 609 -14.84 38.82 20.23
C ILE A 609 -14.73 40.32 19.91
N ALA A 610 -13.71 40.71 19.16
CA ALA A 610 -13.42 42.07 18.74
C ALA A 610 -13.25 42.18 17.21
N PRO A 611 -14.33 41.98 16.41
CA PRO A 611 -14.24 42.05 14.96
C PRO A 611 -13.84 43.45 14.47
N GLU A 612 -13.06 43.51 13.39
CA GLU A 612 -12.54 44.76 12.80
C GLU A 612 -13.61 45.79 12.41
N LYS A 613 -14.81 45.33 12.07
CA LYS A 613 -15.92 46.17 11.61
C LYS A 613 -16.83 46.64 12.74
N VAL A 614 -16.57 46.23 13.98
CA VAL A 614 -17.39 46.54 15.16
C VAL A 614 -16.65 47.57 16.03
N PRO A 615 -17.32 48.65 16.47
CA PRO A 615 -16.71 49.64 17.36
C PRO A 615 -16.20 49.01 18.67
N ALA A 616 -15.10 49.54 19.21
CA ALA A 616 -14.47 49.00 20.42
C ALA A 616 -15.37 49.00 21.67
N ALA A 617 -16.41 49.84 21.69
CA ALA A 617 -17.39 49.88 22.78
C ALA A 617 -18.34 48.67 22.79
N ASP A 618 -18.51 48.00 21.64
CA ASP A 618 -19.40 46.85 21.48
C ASP A 618 -18.62 45.51 21.52
N TRP A 619 -17.30 45.57 21.79
CA TRP A 619 -16.50 44.37 21.99
C TRP A 619 -16.88 43.67 23.28
N LYS A 620 -17.01 42.36 23.23
CA LYS A 620 -17.43 41.54 24.37
C LYS A 620 -16.23 41.06 25.19
N ILE A 621 -15.44 42.01 25.68
CA ILE A 621 -14.13 41.76 26.30
C ILE A 621 -14.24 40.82 27.51
N GLU A 622 -15.35 40.90 28.25
CA GLU A 622 -15.63 40.02 29.40
C GLU A 622 -15.80 38.55 29.00
N GLU A 623 -16.40 38.27 27.83
CA GLU A 623 -16.55 36.91 27.30
C GLU A 623 -15.17 36.30 26.97
N LEU A 624 -14.22 37.11 26.48
CA LEU A 624 -12.87 36.64 26.16
C LEU A 624 -12.14 36.10 27.39
N SER A 625 -12.18 36.81 28.52
CA SER A 625 -11.53 36.33 29.75
C SER A 625 -12.16 35.01 30.24
N GLN A 626 -13.47 34.84 30.07
CA GLN A 626 -14.15 33.61 30.45
C GLN A 626 -13.73 32.45 29.55
N THR A 627 -13.73 32.64 28.22
CA THR A 627 -13.30 31.61 27.27
C THR A 627 -11.85 31.18 27.49
N LEU A 628 -10.94 32.13 27.76
CA LEU A 628 -9.54 31.84 28.06
C LEU A 628 -9.38 31.02 29.34
N PHE A 629 -10.16 31.31 30.38
CA PHE A 629 -10.15 30.52 31.60
C PHE A 629 -10.75 29.13 31.40
N GLU A 630 -11.86 29.00 30.69
CA GLU A 630 -12.52 27.72 30.42
C GLU A 630 -11.64 26.79 29.57
N LEU A 631 -10.97 27.31 28.55
CA LEU A 631 -10.16 26.49 27.64
C LEU A 631 -8.73 26.27 28.15
N LEU A 632 -8.08 27.30 28.70
CA LEU A 632 -6.66 27.24 29.08
C LEU A 632 -6.43 27.25 30.59
N GLY A 633 -7.44 27.55 31.40
CA GLY A 633 -7.25 27.77 32.84
C GLY A 633 -6.47 29.05 33.16
N VAL A 634 -6.35 29.96 32.19
CA VAL A 634 -5.59 31.21 32.33
C VAL A 634 -6.53 32.35 32.67
N HIS A 635 -6.26 33.01 33.80
CA HIS A 635 -6.92 34.26 34.14
C HIS A 635 -6.20 35.43 33.47
N VAL A 636 -6.91 36.15 32.59
CA VAL A 636 -6.42 37.37 31.95
C VAL A 636 -7.28 38.52 32.43
N ASP A 637 -6.68 39.47 33.15
CA ASP A 637 -7.42 40.66 33.60
C ASP A 637 -7.54 41.65 32.44
N LEU A 638 -8.73 41.69 31.85
CA LEU A 638 -9.09 42.58 30.74
C LEU A 638 -10.07 43.69 31.17
N VAL A 639 -10.35 43.81 32.47
CA VAL A 639 -11.36 44.74 32.99
C VAL A 639 -10.95 46.18 32.69
N GLY A 640 -11.81 46.90 31.95
CA GLY A 640 -11.59 48.31 31.62
C GLY A 640 -10.56 48.56 30.51
N PHE A 641 -10.25 47.56 29.69
CA PHE A 641 -9.38 47.72 28.51
C PHE A 641 -9.87 48.83 27.56
N LYS A 642 -8.96 49.71 27.13
CA LYS A 642 -9.25 50.88 26.25
C LYS A 642 -8.26 51.04 25.09
N GLY A 643 -7.51 49.99 24.76
CA GLY A 643 -6.49 50.00 23.71
C GLY A 643 -7.02 49.67 22.32
N ALA A 644 -6.12 49.65 21.33
CA ALA A 644 -6.44 49.13 20.00
C ALA A 644 -6.52 47.59 20.04
N ARG A 645 -7.13 46.98 19.01
CA ARG A 645 -7.20 45.52 18.87
C ARG A 645 -5.82 44.86 18.98
N GLN A 646 -4.80 45.50 18.44
CA GLN A 646 -3.43 45.00 18.51
C GLN A 646 -2.88 44.95 19.94
N ASP A 647 -3.27 45.92 20.78
CA ASP A 647 -2.86 45.96 22.18
C ASP A 647 -3.57 44.85 22.98
N LEU A 648 -4.81 44.51 22.60
CA LEU A 648 -5.56 43.39 23.18
C LEU A 648 -4.89 42.05 22.86
N GLU A 649 -4.54 41.81 21.59
CA GLU A 649 -3.78 40.62 21.16
C GLU A 649 -2.46 40.50 21.93
N ASP A 650 -1.74 41.61 22.07
CA ASP A 650 -0.43 41.63 22.73
C ASP A 650 -0.51 41.40 24.24
N GLN A 651 -1.54 41.96 24.88
CA GLN A 651 -1.79 41.74 26.31
C GLN A 651 -2.16 40.28 26.57
N VAL A 652 -3.14 39.74 25.84
CA VAL A 652 -3.61 38.35 25.99
C VAL A 652 -2.48 37.36 25.74
N PHE A 653 -1.74 37.52 24.62
CA PHE A 653 -0.59 36.68 24.33
C PHE A 653 0.48 36.77 25.43
N GLY A 654 0.75 37.99 25.92
CA GLY A 654 1.72 38.22 26.99
C GLY A 654 1.35 37.55 28.31
N ASP A 655 0.07 37.54 28.67
CA ASP A 655 -0.45 36.86 29.87
C ASP A 655 -0.38 35.33 29.73
N ILE A 656 -0.82 34.78 28.60
CA ILE A 656 -0.74 33.34 28.32
C ILE A 656 0.74 32.88 28.31
N HIS A 657 1.63 33.64 27.70
CA HIS A 657 3.06 33.33 27.66
C HIS A 657 3.69 33.36 29.07
N ARG A 658 3.33 34.34 29.92
CA ARG A 658 3.78 34.35 31.32
C ARG A 658 3.31 33.12 32.08
N TYR A 659 2.04 32.74 31.90
CA TYR A 659 1.48 31.54 32.52
C TYR A 659 2.19 30.27 32.04
N TYR A 660 2.48 30.18 30.74
CA TYR A 660 3.25 29.10 30.14
C TYR A 660 4.65 28.99 30.77
N GLN A 661 5.38 30.10 30.87
CA GLN A 661 6.73 30.13 31.47
C GLN A 661 6.72 29.71 32.94
N ALA A 662 5.76 30.19 33.73
CA ALA A 662 5.65 29.82 35.14
C ALA A 662 5.40 28.31 35.32
N ARG A 663 4.70 27.67 34.38
CA ARG A 663 4.46 26.22 34.40
C ARG A 663 5.67 25.42 33.97
N GLU A 664 6.38 25.88 32.95
CA GLU A 664 7.65 25.28 32.54
C GLU A 664 8.66 25.30 33.70
N GLU A 665 8.81 26.44 34.38
CA GLU A 665 9.67 26.58 35.55
C GLU A 665 9.26 25.66 36.69
N ALA A 666 7.95 25.48 36.92
CA ALA A 666 7.43 24.63 37.99
C ALA A 666 7.59 23.12 37.71
N MET A 667 7.54 22.70 36.44
CA MET A 667 7.65 21.29 36.04
C MET A 667 9.08 20.86 35.67
N GLY A 668 9.94 21.83 35.32
CA GLY A 668 11.25 21.61 34.72
C GLY A 668 11.16 21.48 33.19
N THR A 669 12.05 22.19 32.48
CA THR A 669 12.04 22.29 31.01
C THR A 669 12.03 20.94 30.29
N GLU A 670 12.85 19.98 30.72
CA GLU A 670 12.95 18.67 30.06
C GLU A 670 11.66 17.85 30.18
N VAL A 671 11.13 17.74 31.41
CA VAL A 671 9.87 17.05 31.72
C VAL A 671 8.70 17.70 30.97
N TYR A 672 8.65 19.04 30.97
CA TYR A 672 7.59 19.78 30.30
C TYR A 672 7.63 19.60 28.79
N ASN A 673 8.83 19.61 28.18
CA ASN A 673 9.02 19.39 26.75
C ASN A 673 8.60 17.97 26.32
N GLU A 674 8.97 16.93 27.08
CA GLU A 674 8.54 15.56 26.80
C GLU A 674 7.02 15.38 26.92
N MET A 675 6.43 15.95 27.97
CA MET A 675 4.98 15.92 28.17
C MET A 675 4.24 16.61 27.03
N GLN A 676 4.68 17.80 26.61
CA GLN A 676 4.10 18.53 25.49
C GLN A 676 4.20 17.73 24.20
N THR A 677 5.39 17.19 23.90
CA THR A 677 5.63 16.36 22.72
C THR A 677 4.68 15.17 22.70
N TYR A 678 4.50 14.48 23.83
CA TYR A 678 3.54 13.38 23.96
C TYR A 678 2.10 13.81 23.70
N LEU A 679 1.63 14.84 24.40
CA LEU A 679 0.24 15.31 24.31
C LEU A 679 -0.07 15.80 22.89
N TYR A 680 0.89 16.46 22.25
CA TYR A 680 0.77 16.92 20.88
C TYR A 680 0.67 15.74 19.92
N LEU A 681 1.61 14.80 19.96
CA LEU A 681 1.59 13.61 19.09
C LEU A 681 0.33 12.78 19.27
N GLN A 682 -0.08 12.53 20.52
CA GLN A 682 -1.30 11.79 20.82
C GLN A 682 -2.53 12.47 20.22
N THR A 683 -2.59 13.80 20.26
CA THR A 683 -3.73 14.57 19.74
C THR A 683 -3.74 14.58 18.22
N ILE A 684 -2.59 14.78 17.57
CA ILE A 684 -2.46 14.64 16.11
C ILE A 684 -2.94 13.26 15.68
N ASP A 685 -2.43 12.19 16.30
CA ASP A 685 -2.74 10.82 15.86
C ASP A 685 -4.22 10.48 16.03
N LYS A 686 -4.82 10.88 17.15
CA LYS A 686 -6.25 10.64 17.40
C LYS A 686 -7.09 11.36 16.35
N ARG A 687 -6.87 12.66 16.18
CA ARG A 687 -7.67 13.50 15.28
C ARG A 687 -7.44 13.17 13.82
N TRP A 688 -6.22 12.82 13.44
CA TRP A 688 -5.92 12.35 12.09
C TRP A 688 -6.61 11.03 11.75
N LYS A 689 -6.66 10.06 12.68
CA LYS A 689 -7.40 8.80 12.47
C LYS A 689 -8.91 9.04 12.29
N GLU A 690 -9.49 9.91 13.13
CA GLU A 690 -10.90 10.32 13.00
C GLU A 690 -11.16 11.00 11.64
N HIS A 691 -10.25 11.87 11.21
CA HIS A 691 -10.32 12.53 9.91
C HIS A 691 -10.20 11.57 8.73
N LEU A 692 -9.29 10.58 8.78
CA LEU A 692 -9.17 9.55 7.75
C LEU A 692 -10.48 8.78 7.56
N SER A 693 -11.13 8.38 8.67
CA SER A 693 -12.44 7.73 8.63
C SER A 693 -13.51 8.64 8.03
N ALA A 694 -13.55 9.91 8.44
CA ALA A 694 -14.51 10.88 7.89
C ALA A 694 -14.28 11.13 6.38
N MET A 695 -13.02 11.12 5.92
CA MET A 695 -12.65 11.27 4.51
C MET A 695 -13.00 10.03 3.68
N ASP A 696 -12.91 8.83 4.26
CA ASP A 696 -13.38 7.59 3.62
C ASP A 696 -14.91 7.65 3.41
N HIS A 697 -15.67 8.05 4.44
CA HIS A 697 -17.13 8.24 4.34
C HIS A 697 -17.50 9.34 3.32
N LEU A 698 -16.77 10.46 3.30
CA LEU A 698 -16.98 11.53 2.33
C LEU A 698 -16.80 11.02 0.90
N ARG A 699 -15.72 10.26 0.65
CA ARG A 699 -15.41 9.71 -0.68
C ARG A 699 -16.54 8.80 -1.17
N GLU A 700 -17.13 7.99 -0.30
CA GLU A 700 -18.25 7.11 -0.66
C GLU A 700 -19.53 7.89 -0.96
N GLY A 701 -19.84 8.90 -0.14
CA GLY A 701 -21.07 9.69 -0.25
C GLY A 701 -21.06 10.72 -1.39
N ILE A 702 -19.89 11.19 -1.83
CA ILE A 702 -19.80 12.33 -2.75
C ILE A 702 -20.39 12.05 -4.14
N HIS A 703 -20.43 10.79 -4.56
CA HIS A 703 -21.01 10.40 -5.84
C HIS A 703 -22.51 10.72 -5.93
N LEU A 704 -23.20 10.77 -4.79
CA LEU A 704 -24.61 11.13 -4.71
C LEU A 704 -24.86 12.62 -5.02
N ARG A 705 -23.85 13.47 -4.87
CA ARG A 705 -23.95 14.90 -5.23
C ARG A 705 -23.85 15.15 -6.73
N GLY A 706 -23.36 14.16 -7.51
CA GLY A 706 -23.34 14.21 -8.96
C GLY A 706 -24.72 14.32 -9.61
N TYR A 707 -25.78 13.93 -8.90
CA TYR A 707 -27.17 14.10 -9.35
C TYR A 707 -27.60 15.58 -9.45
N GLY A 708 -26.93 16.48 -8.72
CA GLY A 708 -27.17 17.92 -8.75
C GLY A 708 -26.40 18.69 -9.84
N GLN A 709 -25.89 18.01 -10.88
CA GLN A 709 -25.05 18.57 -11.95
C GLN A 709 -23.74 19.25 -11.49
N LYS A 710 -23.31 19.01 -10.25
CA LYS A 710 -22.00 19.45 -9.74
C LYS A 710 -20.97 18.35 -9.96
N ASP A 711 -19.72 18.74 -10.22
CA ASP A 711 -18.60 17.80 -10.34
C ASP A 711 -18.26 17.23 -8.95
N PRO A 712 -18.45 15.92 -8.70
CA PRO A 712 -18.17 15.29 -7.41
C PRO A 712 -16.73 15.50 -6.92
N LYS A 713 -15.77 15.66 -7.83
CA LYS A 713 -14.36 15.83 -7.48
C LYS A 713 -14.08 17.22 -6.89
N GLN A 714 -14.71 18.24 -7.47
CA GLN A 714 -14.59 19.61 -6.94
C GLN A 714 -15.25 19.73 -5.57
N GLU A 715 -16.42 19.10 -5.39
CA GLU A 715 -17.09 19.07 -4.09
C GLU A 715 -16.28 18.28 -3.07
N TYR A 716 -15.72 17.11 -3.42
CA TYR A 716 -14.81 16.35 -2.54
C TYR A 716 -13.61 17.19 -2.09
N LYS A 717 -12.96 17.90 -3.03
CA LYS A 717 -11.82 18.76 -2.73
C LYS A 717 -12.20 19.90 -1.79
N LYS A 718 -13.35 20.54 -2.03
CA LYS A 718 -13.85 21.65 -1.22
C LYS A 718 -14.20 21.20 0.19
N GLU A 719 -15.02 20.16 0.32
CA GLU A 719 -15.46 19.62 1.62
C GLU A 719 -14.29 19.00 2.38
N GLY A 720 -13.42 18.26 1.70
CA GLY A 720 -12.21 17.70 2.29
C GLY A 720 -11.25 18.78 2.80
N PHE A 721 -11.13 19.92 2.11
CA PHE A 721 -10.35 21.05 2.61
C PHE A 721 -10.98 21.71 3.84
N GLN A 722 -12.29 21.92 3.84
CA GLN A 722 -13.01 22.45 5.01
C GLN A 722 -12.86 21.54 6.23
N MET A 723 -13.03 20.23 6.06
CA MET A 723 -12.80 19.24 7.12
C MET A 723 -11.36 19.29 7.64
N PHE A 724 -10.39 19.52 6.75
CA PHE A 724 -8.99 19.64 7.14
C PHE A 724 -8.71 20.93 7.92
N GLU A 725 -9.31 22.07 7.56
CA GLU A 725 -9.21 23.30 8.36
C GLU A 725 -9.81 23.11 9.76
N MET A 726 -10.97 22.43 9.84
CA MET A 726 -11.60 22.07 11.10
C MET A 726 -10.72 21.13 11.93
N LEU A 727 -10.12 20.12 11.30
CA LEU A 727 -9.14 19.22 11.94
C LEU A 727 -7.99 20.01 12.55
N MET A 728 -7.37 20.93 11.80
CA MET A 728 -6.23 21.71 12.26
C MET A 728 -6.62 22.61 13.45
N ALA A 729 -7.80 23.23 13.40
CA ALA A 729 -8.33 24.02 14.51
C ALA A 729 -8.59 23.14 15.76
N LEU A 730 -9.18 21.95 15.59
CA LEU A 730 -9.40 21.01 16.69
C LEU A 730 -8.08 20.51 17.31
N ILE A 731 -7.07 20.22 16.49
CA ILE A 731 -5.73 19.84 16.98
C ILE A 731 -5.16 21.00 17.79
N ARG A 732 -5.17 22.23 17.27
CA ARG A 732 -4.67 23.42 17.99
C ARG A 732 -5.35 23.56 19.35
N ASP A 733 -6.68 23.57 19.37
CA ASP A 733 -7.45 23.86 20.58
C ASP A 733 -7.30 22.75 21.63
N GLU A 734 -7.32 21.46 21.24
CA GLU A 734 -7.16 20.35 22.17
C GLU A 734 -5.72 20.19 22.68
N VAL A 735 -4.71 20.49 21.85
CA VAL A 735 -3.31 20.52 22.30
C VAL A 735 -3.12 21.60 23.34
N LEU A 736 -3.59 22.83 23.07
CA LEU A 736 -3.49 23.93 24.02
C LEU A 736 -4.24 23.62 25.31
N GLU A 737 -5.47 23.12 25.23
CA GLU A 737 -6.22 22.71 26.41
C GLU A 737 -5.45 21.70 27.26
N LYS A 738 -4.96 20.61 26.66
CA LYS A 738 -4.24 19.55 27.39
C LYS A 738 -2.94 20.07 27.99
N VAL A 739 -2.14 20.82 27.25
CA VAL A 739 -0.84 21.35 27.73
C VAL A 739 -1.03 22.33 28.89
N PHE A 740 -2.04 23.19 28.80
CA PHE A 740 -2.31 24.20 29.83
C PHE A 740 -3.11 23.66 31.02
N LYS A 741 -3.91 22.60 30.87
CA LYS A 741 -4.65 21.98 32.00
C LYS A 741 -3.94 20.81 32.66
N ALA A 742 -2.89 20.23 32.06
CA ALA A 742 -2.19 19.08 32.63
C ALA A 742 -1.69 19.37 34.06
N THR A 743 -2.16 18.61 35.05
CA THR A 743 -1.71 18.77 36.45
C THR A 743 -0.67 17.71 36.79
N VAL A 744 0.46 18.11 37.36
CA VAL A 744 1.47 17.18 37.90
C VAL A 744 1.11 16.77 39.32
N LYS A 745 1.13 15.47 39.61
CA LYS A 745 1.00 14.91 40.96
C LYS A 745 2.41 14.65 41.52
N ASN A 746 2.94 15.62 42.27
CA ASN A 746 4.08 15.56 43.20
C ASN A 746 5.47 15.04 42.72
N ALA A 747 6.45 15.95 42.86
CA ALA A 747 7.84 15.87 43.34
C ALA A 747 8.96 15.00 42.71
N ASP A 748 8.72 13.96 41.91
CA ASP A 748 9.83 13.24 41.24
C ASP A 748 9.60 13.18 39.72
N GLY A 749 10.13 14.17 39.00
CA GLY A 749 9.95 14.31 37.54
C GLY A 749 10.44 13.11 36.72
N GLU A 750 11.44 12.37 37.23
CA GLU A 750 12.00 11.17 36.58
C GLU A 750 11.01 9.99 36.56
N ASP A 751 10.27 9.75 37.66
CA ASP A 751 9.27 8.69 37.74
C ASP A 751 8.10 8.95 36.80
N GLN A 752 7.75 10.22 36.61
CA GLN A 752 6.68 10.63 35.72
C GLN A 752 7.08 10.52 34.24
N ILE A 753 8.30 10.93 33.87
CA ILE A 753 8.87 10.66 32.54
C ILE A 753 8.86 9.15 32.26
N ALA A 754 9.33 8.33 33.20
CA ALA A 754 9.35 6.89 33.05
C ALA A 754 7.93 6.29 32.94
N SER A 755 6.92 6.87 33.59
CA SER A 755 5.52 6.46 33.46
C SER A 755 4.93 6.81 32.09
N LEU A 756 5.19 8.01 31.57
CA LEU A 756 4.73 8.48 30.26
C LEU A 756 5.36 7.67 29.14
N ARG A 757 6.68 7.41 29.23
CA ARG A 757 7.39 6.53 28.29
C ARG A 757 6.87 5.08 28.34
N ARG A 758 6.59 4.53 29.53
CA ARG A 758 5.98 3.21 29.67
C ARG A 758 4.57 3.15 29.07
N GLU A 759 3.76 4.17 29.27
CA GLU A 759 2.42 4.25 28.68
C GLU A 759 2.48 4.37 27.15
N GLN A 760 3.37 5.22 26.62
CA GLN A 760 3.63 5.31 25.18
C GLN A 760 4.06 3.96 24.60
N MET A 761 5.05 3.30 25.20
CA MET A 761 5.53 2.00 24.73
C MET A 761 4.44 0.92 24.79
N ALA A 762 3.66 0.87 25.88
CA ALA A 762 2.56 -0.08 26.00
C ALA A 762 1.47 0.15 24.95
N ARG A 763 1.16 1.41 24.62
CA ARG A 763 0.23 1.76 23.55
C ARG A 763 0.80 1.45 22.17
N ALA A 764 2.08 1.75 21.94
CA ALA A 764 2.77 1.44 20.70
C ALA A 764 2.74 -0.05 20.40
N GLN A 765 3.03 -0.88 21.42
CA GLN A 765 2.98 -2.34 21.30
C GLN A 765 1.57 -2.82 21.00
N LYS A 766 0.56 -2.39 21.78
CA LYS A 766 -0.84 -2.75 21.53
C LYS A 766 -1.33 -2.33 20.16
N GLN A 767 -0.87 -1.18 19.65
CA GLN A 767 -1.24 -0.71 18.33
C GLN A 767 -0.57 -1.58 17.26
N ALA A 768 0.73 -1.86 17.39
CA ALA A 768 1.48 -2.72 16.48
C ALA A 768 0.89 -4.14 16.40
N ASP A 769 0.51 -4.73 17.53
CA ASP A 769 -0.06 -6.09 17.60
C ASP A 769 -1.42 -6.20 16.89
N ASN A 770 -2.18 -5.11 16.83
CA ASN A 770 -3.54 -5.06 16.26
C ASN A 770 -3.59 -4.49 14.84
N MET A 771 -2.45 -4.15 14.23
CA MET A 771 -2.39 -3.58 12.89
C MET A 771 -2.45 -4.67 11.83
N VAL A 772 -3.34 -4.48 10.85
CA VAL A 772 -3.44 -5.34 9.68
C VAL A 772 -3.04 -4.53 8.45
N ALA A 773 -1.91 -4.89 7.86
CA ALA A 773 -1.48 -4.37 6.56
C ALA A 773 -2.24 -5.10 5.46
N SER A 774 -2.90 -4.36 4.57
CA SER A 774 -3.65 -4.92 3.46
C SER A 774 -3.31 -4.22 2.15
N HIS A 775 -3.05 -5.03 1.13
CA HIS A 775 -2.98 -4.61 -0.26
C HIS A 775 -3.64 -5.72 -1.08
N PRO A 776 -4.67 -5.44 -1.89
CA PRO A 776 -5.22 -6.42 -2.81
C PRO A 776 -4.17 -6.77 -3.87
N SER A 777 -3.35 -7.79 -3.63
CA SER A 777 -2.44 -8.32 -4.64
C SER A 777 -3.26 -8.94 -5.78
N ALA A 778 -2.89 -8.62 -7.02
CA ALA A 778 -3.45 -9.22 -8.24
C ALA A 778 -3.24 -10.75 -8.35
N GLY A 779 -2.56 -11.40 -7.39
CA GLY A 779 -2.31 -12.85 -7.37
C GLY A 779 -3.14 -13.65 -6.35
N GLY A 780 -3.94 -13.02 -5.50
CA GLY A 780 -4.78 -13.72 -4.54
C GLY A 780 -6.20 -13.88 -5.09
N ALA A 781 -6.58 -15.09 -5.53
CA ALA A 781 -7.97 -15.42 -5.81
C ALA A 781 -8.81 -15.38 -4.53
N GLN A 782 -9.12 -14.18 -4.02
CA GLN A 782 -10.32 -13.97 -3.24
C GLN A 782 -11.49 -14.13 -4.20
N LYS A 783 -12.24 -15.23 -4.04
CA LYS A 783 -13.52 -15.46 -4.71
C LYS A 783 -14.50 -14.34 -4.36
N GLY A 784 -14.47 -13.28 -5.17
CA GLY A 784 -15.46 -12.21 -5.26
C GLY A 784 -15.54 -11.79 -6.72
N LYS A 785 -16.59 -12.24 -7.42
CA LYS A 785 -16.98 -11.62 -8.69
C LYS A 785 -17.28 -10.15 -8.40
N PRO A 786 -16.84 -9.18 -9.22
CA PRO A 786 -17.45 -7.87 -9.20
C PRO A 786 -18.93 -8.04 -9.53
N ALA A 787 -19.82 -7.50 -8.69
CA ALA A 787 -21.22 -7.38 -9.03
C ALA A 787 -21.30 -6.56 -10.34
N GLY A 788 -21.86 -7.18 -11.38
CA GLY A 788 -21.94 -6.59 -12.72
C GLY A 788 -22.81 -5.33 -12.71
N GLY A 789 -22.15 -4.18 -12.62
CA GLY A 789 -22.71 -2.88 -12.99
C GLY A 789 -21.80 -2.29 -14.07
N MET A 790 -22.27 -2.26 -15.32
CA MET A 790 -21.63 -1.45 -16.35
C MET A 790 -21.61 0.02 -15.87
N PRO A 791 -20.49 0.75 -15.96
CA PRO A 791 -20.54 2.19 -15.89
C PRO A 791 -21.41 2.68 -17.06
N GLN A 792 -22.51 3.36 -16.75
CA GLN A 792 -23.36 3.95 -17.77
C GLN A 792 -22.56 4.97 -18.59
N ARG A 793 -22.76 4.94 -19.90
CA ARG A 793 -22.23 5.91 -20.86
C ARG A 793 -22.52 7.34 -20.38
N ALA A 794 -21.48 8.07 -19.96
CA ALA A 794 -21.53 9.52 -20.00
C ALA A 794 -21.67 9.95 -21.47
N GLY A 795 -22.73 10.69 -21.78
CA GLY A 795 -22.96 11.24 -23.11
C GLY A 795 -21.76 12.06 -23.58
N SER A 796 -21.37 11.87 -24.83
CA SER A 796 -20.33 12.64 -25.51
C SER A 796 -20.62 14.15 -25.42
N MET A 797 -19.77 14.89 -24.72
CA MET A 797 -19.75 16.36 -24.79
C MET A 797 -18.98 16.80 -26.06
N PRO A 798 -19.40 17.89 -26.73
CA PRO A 798 -18.77 18.35 -27.96
C PRO A 798 -17.39 18.96 -27.69
N THR A 799 -16.52 18.80 -28.68
CA THR A 799 -15.17 19.36 -28.75
C THR A 799 -15.14 20.88 -28.68
N GLY A 800 -14.32 21.40 -27.77
CA GLY A 800 -13.44 22.55 -28.01
C GLY A 800 -13.89 23.91 -27.48
N VAL A 801 -13.22 24.39 -26.41
CA VAL A 801 -12.65 25.74 -26.34
C VAL A 801 -11.31 25.63 -25.60
N ARG A 802 -10.21 25.93 -26.29
CA ARG A 802 -8.89 26.16 -25.68
C ARG A 802 -9.01 27.39 -24.79
N ASN A 803 -8.85 27.23 -23.48
CA ASN A 803 -8.59 28.36 -22.59
C ASN A 803 -7.22 28.16 -21.94
N ASN A 804 -6.25 28.99 -22.34
CA ASN A 804 -4.93 29.09 -21.74
C ASN A 804 -5.07 29.72 -20.35
N GLY A 805 -5.38 28.90 -19.34
CA GLY A 805 -5.25 29.26 -17.93
C GLY A 805 -3.95 28.68 -17.40
N GLN A 806 -2.89 29.49 -17.35
CA GLN A 806 -1.67 29.19 -16.61
C GLN A 806 -2.05 28.84 -15.17
N MET A 807 -1.67 27.66 -14.69
CA MET A 807 -1.73 27.34 -13.26
C MET A 807 -0.85 28.35 -12.51
N PRO A 808 -1.32 28.98 -11.42
CA PRO A 808 -0.41 29.65 -10.51
C PRO A 808 0.45 28.56 -9.87
N GLY A 809 1.76 28.61 -10.11
CA GLY A 809 2.70 27.76 -9.40
C GLY A 809 2.57 28.01 -7.91
N ALA A 810 2.11 27.00 -7.18
CA ALA A 810 2.17 26.97 -5.73
C ALA A 810 3.62 26.69 -5.32
N SER A 811 4.51 27.66 -5.51
CA SER A 811 5.73 27.74 -4.72
C SER A 811 5.31 28.08 -3.31
N ALA A 812 5.57 27.18 -2.35
CA ALA A 812 5.51 27.52 -0.95
C ALA A 812 6.32 28.81 -0.74
N PRO A 813 5.73 29.86 -0.14
CA PRO A 813 6.52 31.04 0.19
C PRO A 813 7.63 30.59 1.15
N PRO A 814 8.87 31.10 1.02
CA PRO A 814 9.88 30.86 2.04
C PRO A 814 9.31 31.29 3.39
N ALA A 815 9.53 30.47 4.42
CA ALA A 815 9.05 30.74 5.77
C ALA A 815 9.39 32.18 6.17
N LYS A 816 8.39 33.05 6.16
CA LYS A 816 8.55 34.41 6.66
C LYS A 816 8.79 34.27 8.15
N MET A 817 9.85 34.89 8.66
CA MET A 817 10.10 34.95 10.11
C MET A 817 8.80 35.28 10.85
N ASN A 818 8.40 34.39 11.77
CA ASN A 818 7.18 34.55 12.55
C ASN A 818 7.29 35.80 13.44
N ARG A 819 6.14 36.30 13.91
CA ARG A 819 6.07 37.54 14.68
C ARG A 819 6.83 37.42 16.00
N ALA A 820 6.86 36.24 16.60
CA ALA A 820 7.65 35.90 17.79
C ALA A 820 9.17 36.06 17.56
N GLN A 821 9.72 35.55 16.44
CA GLN A 821 11.11 35.73 16.03
C GLN A 821 11.45 37.21 15.80
N ARG A 822 10.53 37.98 15.19
CA ARG A 822 10.68 39.45 15.04
C ARG A 822 10.66 40.18 16.38
N ARG A 823 9.85 39.72 17.34
CA ARG A 823 9.79 40.27 18.71
C ARG A 823 11.04 39.92 19.53
N ARG A 824 11.57 38.70 19.41
CA ARG A 824 12.82 38.26 20.05
C ARG A 824 14.03 39.07 19.54
N MET A 825 14.07 39.40 18.26
CA MET A 825 15.10 40.30 17.69
C MET A 825 14.95 41.74 18.20
N LYS A 826 13.73 42.32 18.20
CA LYS A 826 13.50 43.68 18.76
C LYS A 826 13.84 43.78 20.25
N SER A 827 13.64 42.70 21.01
CA SER A 827 14.03 42.59 22.42
C SER A 827 15.56 42.55 22.59
N LYS A 828 16.28 41.80 21.74
CA LYS A 828 17.76 41.78 21.72
C LYS A 828 18.37 43.13 21.30
N GLU A 829 17.80 43.82 20.31
CA GLU A 829 18.25 45.17 19.91
C GLU A 829 18.05 46.22 21.02
N ARG A 830 16.93 46.16 21.75
CA ARG A 830 16.70 47.04 22.91
C ARG A 830 17.68 46.79 24.05
N LYS A 831 18.10 45.54 24.30
CA LYS A 831 19.12 45.20 25.30
C LYS A 831 20.56 45.57 24.87
N GLY A 832 20.87 45.55 23.57
CA GLY A 832 22.19 45.96 23.04
C GLY A 832 22.43 47.47 22.98
N SER A 833 21.37 48.30 22.99
CA SER A 833 21.50 49.76 22.90
C SER A 833 21.89 50.47 24.22
N LYS A 834 22.05 49.75 25.34
CA LYS A 834 22.40 50.32 26.66
C LYS A 834 23.90 50.39 26.98
N SER A 835 24.79 50.03 26.05
CA SER A 835 26.25 50.22 26.21
C SER A 835 26.81 51.12 25.12
N ARG A 836 26.71 52.45 25.30
CA ARG A 836 27.59 53.42 24.65
C ARG A 836 28.72 53.79 25.62
N PRO A 837 29.99 53.79 25.19
CA PRO A 837 31.10 54.20 26.04
C PRO A 837 31.12 55.74 26.15
N SER A 838 31.30 56.23 27.37
CA SER A 838 31.58 57.64 27.66
C SER A 838 32.96 58.01 27.13
N ALA A 839 33.02 58.96 26.20
CA ALA A 839 34.24 59.66 25.85
C ALA A 839 34.34 60.98 26.63
N GLY A 840 35.52 61.27 27.19
CA GLY A 840 35.98 62.64 27.40
C GLY A 840 36.63 62.96 28.75
N SER A 841 37.93 62.66 28.89
CA SER A 841 39.04 63.60 29.21
C SER A 841 40.27 62.82 29.68
#